data_AF-A0A0F2PQV3-F1
#
_entry.id   AF-A0A0F2PQV3-F1
#
_cell.length_a   1.000
_cell.length_b   1.000
_cell.length_c   1.000
_cell.angle_alpha   90.00
_cell.angle_beta   90.00
_cell.angle_gamma   90.00
#
_symmetry.space_group_name_H-M   'P 1'
#
loop_
_entity.id
_entity.type
_entity.pdbx_description
1 polymer ?
#
loop_
_entity_poly.entity_id
_entity_poly.type
_entity_poly.pdbx_seq_one_letter_code
_entity_poly.pdbx_strand_id
1 'polypeptide(L)'
;MKRNHTIIYIFLLSLICCLLSLPQPSIAGTTEPGHFIIVVVDQIGFSDLNDPSLENFNYLIKNGAIALMNNRTGGATISDNTFTTIGASSRAVGYPAAAQAFNVRDVVNNNAVQDIYFRRNGPLSMSPQNIVNLNTEQIKTLNRDYHYNVQIGALGSRLNSAKINAAIIGNADVPPEDSGFSGYTYGRQAVTMIMNNNGVVDYGDISGDLITSDKNAPFGVRTDENKLFSRFIENYQRCRVIVIDFGDTTRAAMYTEKANEKVADKHTKNAIKRADSFIGQLLQNVDLRRDCIALVVPTPSISNRNLDNTMTPIVMAGRGIGQGLLTSSTTHRTGIIANIDLAPTILHFYGIDKTETMYGQEITSVPSGNQIGYLGDVENKLVNNTLRRLPMLSTIAYYIMAVLTLSLTVFILHLFSVGTSKTVKKLLLANYLAIFSLPLALLLLAALGALTVPESFAGLVAIVLLITGLFYPLYKKYNILYYISGICLSFIAVLFADLFTGANLIVTSPLGYDPQYGARFYGIGNEFMGAVLGASTLGIATFMDIKKFKGRLPLASVIMLGVLFVLVYPGLGSKAGASISVTAAFVTLLWLLSGYRTGKKQVLIIIIAVLLVLATISLIDSVGVPRTHIGRAIKEFQTGSWENIYNIIIRKIEMNFRLMRYSYWSGVLIVSLFLMLLMFKFKLNFLDNIRKTAPQTLSGCCAALLGAAVALFTNDAGIVAAATAVIYPVFCLLSLNLLHLKNNNCTTGKYK
;
A
#
# COMPACT_ATOMS: atom_id res chain seq x y z
N MET A 1 8.57 51.21 -8.31
CA MET A 1 7.85 50.20 -7.49
C MET A 1 6.36 50.03 -7.81
N LYS A 2 5.66 50.93 -8.52
CA LYS A 2 4.20 50.77 -8.80
C LYS A 2 3.82 49.91 -10.03
N ARG A 3 4.78 49.52 -10.88
CA ARG A 3 4.52 48.85 -12.18
C ARG A 3 4.54 47.31 -12.14
N ASN A 4 5.03 46.70 -11.05
CA ASN A 4 5.09 45.23 -10.90
C ASN A 4 3.85 44.63 -10.24
N HIS A 5 3.04 45.41 -9.53
CA HIS A 5 1.80 44.91 -8.92
C HIS A 5 0.69 44.69 -9.95
N THR A 6 0.61 45.52 -10.99
CA THR A 6 -0.41 45.40 -12.05
C THR A 6 -0.27 44.11 -12.85
N ILE A 7 0.96 43.65 -13.10
CA ILE A 7 1.23 42.39 -13.81
C ILE A 7 0.83 41.18 -12.95
N ILE A 8 1.07 41.24 -11.64
CA ILE A 8 0.66 40.19 -10.69
C ILE A 8 -0.86 40.11 -10.59
N TYR A 9 -1.56 41.25 -10.55
CA TYR A 9 -3.03 41.28 -10.54
C TYR A 9 -3.62 40.77 -11.85
N ILE A 10 -3.06 41.11 -13.01
CA ILE A 10 -3.52 40.61 -14.32
C ILE A 10 -3.28 39.09 -14.44
N PHE A 11 -2.14 38.59 -13.94
CA PHE A 11 -1.84 37.15 -13.93
C PHE A 11 -2.76 36.37 -12.97
N LEU A 12 -3.07 36.94 -11.80
CA LEU A 12 -4.05 36.37 -10.86
C LEU A 12 -5.47 36.40 -11.43
N LEU A 13 -5.87 37.48 -12.12
CA LEU A 13 -7.18 37.59 -12.75
C LEU A 13 -7.32 36.62 -13.94
N SER A 14 -6.25 36.42 -14.74
CA SER A 14 -6.26 35.44 -15.83
C SER A 14 -6.27 34.01 -15.31
N LEU A 15 -5.60 33.73 -14.18
CA LEU A 15 -5.65 32.43 -13.51
C LEU A 15 -7.05 32.13 -12.98
N ILE A 16 -7.74 33.13 -12.41
CA ILE A 16 -9.12 33.02 -11.91
C ILE A 16 -10.11 32.84 -13.08
N CYS A 17 -9.95 33.55 -14.19
CA CYS A 17 -10.78 33.34 -15.40
C CYS A 17 -10.54 31.97 -16.07
N CYS A 18 -9.30 31.46 -16.06
CA CYS A 18 -9.02 30.08 -16.51
C CYS A 18 -9.62 29.02 -15.57
N LEU A 19 -9.64 29.27 -14.26
CA LEU A 19 -10.27 28.37 -13.27
C LEU A 19 -11.80 28.39 -13.33
N LEU A 20 -12.42 29.47 -13.81
CA LEU A 20 -13.87 29.58 -14.04
C LEU A 20 -14.32 29.03 -15.40
N SER A 21 -13.37 28.68 -16.28
CA SER A 21 -13.63 28.09 -17.61
C SER A 21 -13.50 26.56 -17.59
N LEU A 22 -13.75 25.91 -16.45
CA LEU A 22 -13.81 24.46 -16.39
C LEU A 22 -15.02 23.99 -17.20
N PRO A 23 -14.86 23.10 -18.19
CA PRO A 23 -15.98 22.55 -18.94
C PRO A 23 -16.93 21.89 -17.94
N GLN A 24 -18.18 22.35 -17.92
CA GLN A 24 -19.23 21.61 -17.21
C GLN A 24 -19.29 20.20 -17.79
N PRO A 25 -19.34 19.14 -16.96
CA PRO A 25 -19.59 17.80 -17.47
C PRO A 25 -20.93 17.84 -18.19
N SER A 26 -20.88 17.68 -19.51
CA SER A 26 -22.04 17.46 -20.35
C SER A 26 -22.73 16.21 -19.83
N ILE A 27 -23.91 16.37 -19.22
CA ILE A 27 -24.81 15.26 -18.92
C ILE A 27 -25.26 14.71 -20.27
N ALA A 28 -24.57 13.68 -20.73
CA ALA A 28 -25.00 12.88 -21.87
C ALA A 28 -26.35 12.23 -21.53
N GLY A 29 -27.24 12.24 -22.51
CA GLY A 29 -28.66 11.96 -22.38
C GLY A 29 -29.01 10.68 -21.61
N THR A 30 -30.16 10.79 -20.96
CA THR A 30 -30.94 9.76 -20.27
C THR A 30 -31.28 8.59 -21.20
N THR A 31 -30.40 7.61 -21.28
CA THR A 31 -30.78 6.21 -21.53
C THR A 31 -30.59 5.46 -20.22
N GLU A 32 -31.63 4.76 -19.76
CA GLU A 32 -31.54 3.88 -18.59
C GLU A 32 -30.26 3.02 -18.71
N PRO A 33 -29.41 2.98 -17.67
CA PRO A 33 -28.24 2.12 -17.68
C PRO A 33 -28.63 0.66 -17.94
N GLY A 34 -27.80 -0.03 -18.73
CA GLY A 34 -27.98 -1.45 -19.01
C GLY A 34 -27.66 -2.30 -17.77
N HIS A 35 -27.14 -3.49 -18.01
CA HIS A 35 -26.83 -4.47 -16.98
C HIS A 35 -25.36 -4.39 -16.58
N PHE A 36 -25.07 -4.57 -15.30
CA PHE A 36 -23.73 -4.80 -14.79
C PHE A 36 -23.59 -6.27 -14.42
N ILE A 37 -22.81 -7.01 -15.19
CA ILE A 37 -22.67 -8.47 -15.09
C ILE A 37 -21.28 -8.79 -14.56
N ILE A 38 -21.22 -9.52 -13.46
CA ILE A 38 -19.98 -9.95 -12.81
C ILE A 38 -19.87 -11.46 -13.01
N VAL A 39 -18.84 -11.91 -13.72
CA VAL A 39 -18.54 -13.34 -13.86
C VAL A 39 -17.35 -13.65 -12.97
N VAL A 40 -17.59 -14.45 -11.93
CA VAL A 40 -16.57 -14.89 -10.99
C VAL A 40 -15.92 -16.15 -11.54
N VAL A 41 -14.64 -16.04 -11.86
CA VAL A 41 -13.76 -17.13 -12.29
C VAL A 41 -12.61 -17.24 -11.30
N ASP A 42 -12.96 -17.52 -10.03
CA ASP A 42 -12.05 -17.42 -8.90
C ASP A 42 -10.86 -18.40 -8.99
N GLN A 43 -9.78 -18.13 -8.24
CA GLN A 43 -8.60 -19.00 -8.12
C GLN A 43 -7.76 -19.21 -9.40
N ILE A 44 -7.80 -18.28 -10.36
CA ILE A 44 -6.90 -18.28 -11.54
C ILE A 44 -5.83 -17.17 -11.43
N GLY A 45 -4.71 -17.33 -12.13
CA GLY A 45 -3.63 -16.36 -12.21
C GLY A 45 -3.67 -15.50 -13.48
N PHE A 46 -2.91 -14.40 -13.50
CA PHE A 46 -2.77 -13.57 -14.71
C PHE A 46 -2.17 -14.35 -15.89
N SER A 47 -1.21 -15.24 -15.61
CA SER A 47 -0.59 -16.10 -16.63
C SER A 47 -1.58 -17.03 -17.33
N ASP A 48 -2.68 -17.41 -16.68
CA ASP A 48 -3.68 -18.31 -17.26
C ASP A 48 -4.45 -17.62 -18.40
N LEU A 49 -4.50 -16.29 -18.42
CA LEU A 49 -5.13 -15.50 -19.47
C LEU A 49 -4.28 -15.38 -20.75
N ASN A 50 -3.04 -15.87 -20.73
CA ASN A 50 -2.16 -15.85 -21.90
C ASN A 50 -2.44 -16.98 -22.90
N ASP A 51 -3.33 -17.92 -22.58
CA ASP A 51 -3.68 -19.02 -23.48
C ASP A 51 -4.45 -18.48 -24.71
N PRO A 52 -3.89 -18.58 -25.94
CA PRO A 52 -4.55 -18.09 -27.15
C PRO A 52 -5.87 -18.79 -27.47
N SER A 53 -6.13 -19.97 -26.89
CA SER A 53 -7.37 -20.72 -27.10
C SER A 53 -8.56 -20.17 -26.30
N LEU A 54 -8.35 -19.18 -25.42
CA LEU A 54 -9.42 -18.51 -24.67
C LEU A 54 -10.01 -17.35 -25.50
N GLU A 55 -10.75 -17.67 -26.55
CA GLU A 55 -11.25 -16.71 -27.53
C GLU A 55 -12.08 -15.59 -26.91
N ASN A 56 -12.93 -15.91 -25.92
CA ASN A 56 -13.87 -14.97 -25.32
C ASN A 56 -13.21 -14.10 -24.25
N PHE A 57 -12.29 -14.65 -23.45
CA PHE A 57 -11.41 -13.84 -22.60
C PHE A 57 -10.60 -12.86 -23.45
N ASN A 58 -9.96 -13.34 -24.52
CA ASN A 58 -9.17 -12.51 -25.41
C ASN A 58 -10.02 -11.42 -26.10
N TYR A 59 -11.26 -11.74 -26.48
CA TYR A 59 -12.21 -10.75 -26.98
C TYR A 59 -12.49 -9.64 -25.97
N LEU A 60 -12.77 -9.99 -24.71
CA LEU A 60 -13.02 -9.02 -23.64
C LEU A 60 -11.79 -8.16 -23.31
N ILE A 61 -10.59 -8.77 -23.27
CA ILE A 61 -9.33 -8.05 -23.05
C ILE A 61 -9.06 -7.07 -24.19
N LYS A 62 -9.31 -7.48 -25.44
CA LYS A 62 -9.08 -6.64 -26.63
C LYS A 62 -10.08 -5.49 -26.74
N ASN A 63 -11.35 -5.72 -26.40
CA ASN A 63 -12.42 -4.73 -26.54
C ASN A 63 -12.72 -3.94 -25.25
N GLY A 64 -12.07 -4.30 -24.15
CA GLY A 64 -12.20 -3.64 -22.85
C GLY A 64 -10.84 -3.35 -22.25
N ALA A 65 -10.74 -3.43 -20.93
CA ALA A 65 -9.53 -3.16 -20.21
C ALA A 65 -9.25 -4.21 -19.13
N ILE A 66 -7.96 -4.36 -18.82
CA ILE A 66 -7.44 -5.34 -17.86
C ILE A 66 -6.55 -4.66 -16.81
N ALA A 67 -6.52 -5.20 -15.59
CA ALA A 67 -5.58 -4.81 -14.55
C ALA A 67 -5.25 -5.98 -13.61
N LEU A 68 -4.27 -5.74 -12.75
CA LEU A 68 -4.01 -6.54 -11.56
C LEU A 68 -4.78 -5.96 -10.37
N MET A 69 -5.65 -6.76 -9.77
CA MET A 69 -6.43 -6.42 -8.60
C MET A 69 -5.67 -6.79 -7.32
N ASN A 70 -5.53 -5.84 -6.42
CA ASN A 70 -5.05 -6.06 -5.07
C ASN A 70 -6.16 -6.66 -4.20
N ASN A 71 -5.90 -7.81 -3.59
CA ASN A 71 -6.88 -8.57 -2.82
C ASN A 71 -6.75 -8.38 -1.29
N ARG A 72 -6.25 -7.24 -0.84
CA ARG A 72 -6.09 -6.99 0.60
C ARG A 72 -7.45 -6.98 1.29
N THR A 73 -7.58 -7.76 2.36
CA THR A 73 -8.81 -7.85 3.18
C THR A 73 -8.58 -7.31 4.59
N GLY A 74 -9.59 -7.41 5.46
CA GLY A 74 -9.43 -7.17 6.89
C GLY A 74 -8.52 -8.20 7.56
N GLY A 75 -8.42 -9.42 7.02
CA GLY A 75 -7.66 -10.53 7.59
C GLY A 75 -6.77 -11.22 6.56
N ALA A 76 -6.83 -12.56 6.53
CA ALA A 76 -6.16 -13.36 5.51
C ALA A 76 -6.82 -13.21 4.14
N THR A 77 -6.05 -13.40 3.07
CA THR A 77 -6.52 -13.40 1.68
C THR A 77 -7.15 -14.76 1.34
N ILE A 78 -8.31 -15.04 1.93
CA ILE A 78 -9.13 -16.23 1.72
C ILE A 78 -10.50 -15.82 1.17
N SER A 79 -11.17 -16.73 0.46
CA SER A 79 -12.44 -16.45 -0.25
C SER A 79 -13.46 -15.72 0.65
N ASP A 80 -13.71 -16.22 1.86
CA ASP A 80 -14.67 -15.58 2.76
C ASP A 80 -14.38 -14.09 2.99
N ASN A 81 -13.12 -13.71 3.11
CA ASN A 81 -12.72 -12.32 3.33
C ASN A 81 -12.66 -11.50 2.04
N THR A 82 -12.25 -12.09 0.93
CA THR A 82 -12.07 -11.39 -0.35
C THR A 82 -13.42 -10.96 -0.92
N PHE A 83 -14.40 -11.88 -1.00
CA PHE A 83 -15.76 -11.57 -1.45
C PHE A 83 -16.47 -10.57 -0.55
N THR A 84 -16.36 -10.74 0.77
CA THR A 84 -16.96 -9.81 1.75
C THR A 84 -16.34 -8.41 1.67
N THR A 85 -15.03 -8.31 1.41
CA THR A 85 -14.33 -7.04 1.24
C THR A 85 -14.83 -6.28 0.00
N ILE A 86 -15.09 -6.99 -1.10
CA ILE A 86 -15.63 -6.39 -2.33
C ILE A 86 -17.00 -5.75 -2.04
N GLY A 87 -17.94 -6.50 -1.45
CA GLY A 87 -19.31 -6.01 -1.19
C GLY A 87 -19.38 -4.89 -0.15
N ALA A 88 -18.43 -4.86 0.79
CA ALA A 88 -18.30 -3.79 1.77
C ALA A 88 -17.59 -2.53 1.22
N SER A 89 -16.82 -2.64 0.12
CA SER A 89 -15.87 -1.61 -0.35
C SER A 89 -14.95 -1.09 0.77
N SER A 90 -14.64 -1.97 1.72
CA SER A 90 -13.82 -1.70 2.90
C SER A 90 -13.21 -3.01 3.36
N ARG A 91 -12.02 -2.96 3.97
CA ARG A 91 -11.27 -4.14 4.37
C ARG A 91 -12.05 -4.92 5.43
N ALA A 92 -12.71 -5.99 5.00
CA ALA A 92 -13.64 -6.76 5.82
C ALA A 92 -13.13 -8.20 6.06
N VAL A 93 -13.68 -8.83 7.08
CA VAL A 93 -13.50 -10.25 7.40
C VAL A 93 -14.85 -10.95 7.27
N GLY A 94 -14.93 -11.99 6.45
CA GLY A 94 -16.14 -12.81 6.28
C GLY A 94 -16.03 -14.19 6.91
N TYR A 95 -14.82 -14.67 7.20
CA TYR A 95 -14.62 -16.03 7.71
C TYR A 95 -15.10 -16.18 9.16
N PRO A 96 -15.79 -17.28 9.53
CA PRO A 96 -16.14 -18.46 8.71
C PRO A 96 -17.57 -18.42 8.12
N ALA A 97 -18.20 -17.26 8.09
CA ALA A 97 -19.64 -17.09 7.89
C ALA A 97 -20.04 -16.79 6.44
N ALA A 98 -19.10 -16.39 5.58
CA ALA A 98 -19.44 -15.90 4.25
C ALA A 98 -20.12 -16.95 3.37
N ALA A 99 -19.71 -18.21 3.45
CA ALA A 99 -20.27 -19.30 2.66
C ALA A 99 -21.63 -19.82 3.17
N GLN A 100 -22.12 -19.36 4.33
CA GLN A 100 -23.39 -19.81 4.93
C GLN A 100 -24.61 -19.15 4.27
N ALA A 101 -24.73 -19.29 2.95
CA ALA A 101 -25.79 -18.71 2.15
C ALA A 101 -26.66 -19.75 1.45
N PHE A 102 -27.96 -19.48 1.35
CA PHE A 102 -28.97 -20.43 0.87
C PHE A 102 -30.10 -19.72 0.13
N ASN A 103 -30.78 -20.42 -0.77
CA ASN A 103 -32.05 -19.90 -1.29
C ASN A 103 -33.09 -19.98 -0.17
N VAL A 104 -34.01 -19.01 -0.08
CA VAL A 104 -35.05 -19.00 0.96
C VAL A 104 -35.93 -20.25 0.91
N ARG A 105 -36.14 -20.79 -0.30
CA ARG A 105 -36.90 -22.03 -0.56
C ARG A 105 -36.19 -23.33 -0.15
N ASP A 106 -34.91 -23.27 0.22
CA ASP A 106 -34.14 -24.46 0.56
C ASP A 106 -34.54 -24.99 1.95
N VAL A 107 -34.25 -26.27 2.18
CA VAL A 107 -34.39 -26.95 3.47
C VAL A 107 -33.02 -27.46 3.92
N VAL A 108 -32.61 -27.09 5.14
CA VAL A 108 -31.34 -27.51 5.74
C VAL A 108 -31.62 -28.24 7.05
N ASN A 109 -31.13 -29.48 7.20
CA ASN A 109 -31.38 -30.32 8.36
C ASN A 109 -32.87 -30.40 8.73
N ASN A 110 -33.74 -30.63 7.74
CA ASN A 110 -35.20 -30.67 7.88
C ASN A 110 -35.86 -29.38 8.39
N ASN A 111 -35.16 -28.24 8.35
CA ASN A 111 -35.69 -26.92 8.70
C ASN A 111 -35.72 -26.03 7.45
N ALA A 112 -36.81 -25.29 7.25
CA ALA A 112 -36.86 -24.27 6.21
C ALA A 112 -35.80 -23.18 6.48
N VAL A 113 -35.07 -22.77 5.45
CA VAL A 113 -34.03 -21.74 5.57
C VAL A 113 -34.59 -20.42 6.11
N GLN A 114 -35.81 -20.07 5.72
CA GLN A 114 -36.53 -18.91 6.24
C GLN A 114 -36.67 -18.93 7.77
N ASP A 115 -37.06 -20.07 8.35
CA ASP A 115 -37.21 -20.22 9.80
C ASP A 115 -35.85 -20.11 10.51
N ILE A 116 -34.80 -20.70 9.93
CA ILE A 116 -33.44 -20.57 10.47
C ILE A 116 -33.00 -19.11 10.45
N TYR A 117 -33.27 -18.38 9.36
CA TYR A 117 -32.96 -16.98 9.24
C TYR A 117 -33.72 -16.15 10.29
N PHE A 118 -35.03 -16.36 10.45
CA PHE A 118 -35.85 -15.64 11.42
C PHE A 118 -35.39 -15.87 12.87
N ARG A 119 -34.95 -17.09 13.21
CA ARG A 119 -34.36 -17.38 14.54
C ARG A 119 -33.08 -16.59 14.82
N ARG A 120 -32.32 -16.20 13.79
CA ARG A 120 -31.01 -15.55 13.92
C ARG A 120 -31.05 -14.03 13.74
N ASN A 121 -31.90 -13.54 12.85
CA ASN A 121 -31.92 -12.14 12.41
C ASN A 121 -33.27 -11.45 12.66
N GLY A 122 -34.30 -12.19 13.08
CA GLY A 122 -35.67 -11.69 13.22
C GLY A 122 -36.50 -11.80 11.93
N PRO A 123 -37.83 -11.59 12.03
CA PRO A 123 -38.73 -11.70 10.89
C PRO A 123 -38.51 -10.60 9.86
N LEU A 124 -38.51 -10.97 8.58
CA LEU A 124 -38.38 -10.08 7.42
C LEU A 124 -39.30 -10.59 6.30
N SER A 125 -39.91 -9.69 5.53
CA SER A 125 -40.65 -10.09 4.33
C SER A 125 -39.68 -10.65 3.30
N MET A 126 -39.87 -11.91 2.92
CA MET A 126 -39.02 -12.62 1.97
C MET A 126 -39.85 -13.24 0.87
N SER A 127 -39.31 -13.21 -0.34
CA SER A 127 -39.83 -13.90 -1.51
C SER A 127 -39.10 -15.23 -1.72
N PRO A 128 -39.73 -16.25 -2.32
CA PRO A 128 -39.06 -17.53 -2.62
C PRO A 128 -37.82 -17.43 -3.51
N GLN A 129 -37.68 -16.34 -4.27
CA GLN A 129 -36.52 -16.06 -5.14
C GLN A 129 -35.35 -15.41 -4.38
N ASN A 130 -35.55 -14.98 -3.14
CA ASN A 130 -34.49 -14.37 -2.36
C ASN A 130 -33.43 -15.41 -1.97
N ILE A 131 -32.22 -14.92 -1.81
CA ILE A 131 -31.08 -15.65 -1.25
C ILE A 131 -30.67 -14.96 0.04
N VAL A 132 -30.34 -15.75 1.06
CA VAL A 132 -29.99 -15.25 2.39
C VAL A 132 -28.68 -15.82 2.89
N ASN A 133 -27.82 -14.97 3.45
CA ASN A 133 -26.72 -15.40 4.31
C ASN A 133 -27.24 -15.50 5.76
N LEU A 134 -27.25 -16.72 6.29
CA LEU A 134 -27.80 -17.04 7.62
C LEU A 134 -26.95 -16.49 8.77
N ASN A 135 -25.73 -16.06 8.50
CA ASN A 135 -24.73 -15.66 9.50
C ASN A 135 -24.31 -14.19 9.33
N THR A 136 -25.16 -13.37 8.71
CA THR A 136 -24.84 -11.95 8.46
C THR A 136 -24.53 -11.16 9.73
N GLU A 137 -25.26 -11.38 10.83
CA GLU A 137 -24.95 -10.75 12.13
C GLU A 137 -23.60 -11.21 12.71
N GLN A 138 -23.18 -12.44 12.44
CA GLN A 138 -21.85 -12.91 12.80
C GLN A 138 -20.78 -12.14 12.01
N ILE A 139 -20.97 -11.97 10.70
CA ILE A 139 -20.06 -11.17 9.86
C ILE A 139 -19.99 -9.72 10.37
N LYS A 140 -21.12 -9.10 10.71
CA LYS A 140 -21.14 -7.76 11.32
C LYS A 140 -20.37 -7.71 12.63
N THR A 141 -20.56 -8.70 13.50
CA THR A 141 -19.87 -8.79 14.79
C THR A 141 -18.36 -8.93 14.60
N LEU A 142 -17.91 -9.75 13.65
CA LEU A 142 -16.48 -9.92 13.31
C LEU A 142 -15.81 -8.63 12.86
N ASN A 143 -16.58 -7.66 12.35
CA ASN A 143 -16.06 -6.39 11.84
C ASN A 143 -16.36 -5.18 12.75
N ARG A 144 -17.03 -5.38 13.89
CA ARG A 144 -17.41 -4.28 14.81
C ARG A 144 -16.19 -3.59 15.43
N ASP A 145 -15.17 -4.38 15.78
CA ASP A 145 -13.95 -3.89 16.46
C ASP A 145 -12.76 -3.72 15.49
N TYR A 146 -13.01 -3.84 14.18
CA TYR A 146 -11.95 -3.69 13.18
C TYR A 146 -11.57 -2.22 12.98
N HIS A 147 -10.32 -2.01 12.57
CA HIS A 147 -9.70 -0.68 12.42
C HIS A 147 -10.37 0.26 11.40
N TYR A 148 -11.30 -0.25 10.62
CA TYR A 148 -12.03 0.47 9.59
C TYR A 148 -13.50 0.49 9.97
N ASN A 149 -14.19 1.59 9.72
CA ASN A 149 -15.64 1.58 9.74
C ASN A 149 -16.14 0.72 8.55
N VAL A 150 -16.44 -0.55 8.82
CA VAL A 150 -16.89 -1.55 7.84
C VAL A 150 -18.40 -1.68 7.90
N GLN A 151 -19.07 -1.48 6.77
CA GLN A 151 -20.49 -1.74 6.63
C GLN A 151 -20.71 -2.98 5.78
N ILE A 152 -21.13 -4.07 6.42
CA ILE A 152 -21.45 -5.32 5.74
C ILE A 152 -22.73 -5.15 4.92
N GLY A 153 -22.68 -5.60 3.66
CA GLY A 153 -23.78 -5.47 2.70
C GLY A 153 -24.02 -4.05 2.18
N ALA A 154 -22.99 -3.20 2.18
CA ALA A 154 -23.09 -1.81 1.77
C ALA A 154 -23.52 -1.67 0.29
N LEU A 155 -22.95 -2.45 -0.63
CA LEU A 155 -23.34 -2.44 -2.05
C LEU A 155 -24.82 -2.79 -2.24
N GLY A 156 -25.25 -3.95 -1.76
CA GLY A 156 -26.63 -4.41 -1.90
C GLY A 156 -27.64 -3.43 -1.28
N SER A 157 -27.32 -2.87 -0.11
CA SER A 157 -28.17 -1.87 0.55
C SER A 157 -28.38 -0.61 -0.30
N ARG A 158 -27.33 -0.15 -0.99
CA ARG A 158 -27.40 1.03 -1.87
C ARG A 158 -28.17 0.73 -3.15
N LEU A 159 -27.98 -0.44 -3.74
CA LEU A 159 -28.78 -0.89 -4.89
C LEU A 159 -30.27 -0.98 -4.53
N ASN A 160 -30.61 -1.63 -3.40
CA ASN A 160 -31.98 -1.72 -2.93
C ASN A 160 -32.60 -0.34 -2.64
N SER A 161 -31.85 0.58 -2.01
CA SER A 161 -32.31 1.95 -1.75
C SER A 161 -32.62 2.72 -3.04
N ALA A 162 -31.90 2.43 -4.12
CA ALA A 162 -32.12 2.98 -5.46
C ALA A 162 -33.13 2.16 -6.30
N LYS A 163 -33.79 1.15 -5.71
CA LYS A 163 -34.73 0.23 -6.38
C LYS A 163 -34.10 -0.53 -7.56
N ILE A 164 -32.81 -0.82 -7.46
CA ILE A 164 -32.08 -1.65 -8.41
C ILE A 164 -32.02 -3.06 -7.86
N ASN A 165 -32.66 -3.99 -8.56
CA ASN A 165 -32.64 -5.40 -8.20
C ASN A 165 -31.31 -6.04 -8.60
N ALA A 166 -30.76 -6.84 -7.69
CA ALA A 166 -29.55 -7.63 -7.91
C ALA A 166 -29.83 -9.14 -7.85
N ALA A 167 -29.10 -9.91 -8.66
CA ALA A 167 -29.13 -11.36 -8.65
C ALA A 167 -27.76 -11.99 -8.41
N ILE A 168 -27.73 -13.17 -7.78
CA ILE A 168 -26.58 -14.07 -7.69
C ILE A 168 -26.97 -15.46 -8.18
N ILE A 169 -26.22 -16.03 -9.12
CA ILE A 169 -26.46 -17.37 -9.65
C ILE A 169 -25.18 -18.20 -9.65
N GLY A 170 -25.32 -19.51 -9.43
CA GLY A 170 -24.20 -20.45 -9.39
C GLY A 170 -23.55 -20.57 -8.01
N ASN A 171 -22.67 -21.56 -7.88
CA ASN A 171 -21.95 -21.85 -6.63
C ASN A 171 -20.70 -22.69 -6.92
N ALA A 172 -19.82 -22.76 -5.93
CA ALA A 172 -18.65 -23.62 -5.89
C ALA A 172 -18.80 -24.77 -4.86
N ASP A 173 -20.03 -25.23 -4.61
CA ASP A 173 -20.29 -26.30 -3.63
C ASP A 173 -19.57 -27.60 -4.02
N VAL A 174 -19.11 -28.32 -3.00
CA VAL A 174 -18.39 -29.59 -3.16
C VAL A 174 -19.17 -30.72 -2.49
N PRO A 175 -19.43 -31.84 -3.19
CA PRO A 175 -20.06 -33.00 -2.59
C PRO A 175 -19.13 -33.64 -1.54
N PRO A 176 -19.68 -34.28 -0.49
CA PRO A 176 -18.87 -34.98 0.48
C PRO A 176 -18.17 -36.20 -0.16
N GLU A 177 -16.86 -36.31 0.04
CA GLU A 177 -16.08 -37.50 -0.36
C GLU A 177 -15.93 -38.52 0.78
N ASP A 178 -15.96 -38.07 2.03
CA ASP A 178 -15.81 -38.92 3.21
C ASP A 178 -17.18 -39.23 3.83
N SER A 179 -17.50 -40.51 3.94
CA SER A 179 -18.70 -41.03 4.62
C SER A 179 -18.87 -40.56 6.07
N GLY A 180 -17.80 -40.09 6.74
CA GLY A 180 -17.85 -39.51 8.08
C GLY A 180 -18.35 -38.05 8.16
N PHE A 181 -18.42 -37.34 7.02
CA PHE A 181 -18.93 -35.98 6.91
C PHE A 181 -20.18 -35.97 6.02
N SER A 182 -21.36 -35.94 6.64
CA SER A 182 -22.65 -36.05 5.95
C SER A 182 -23.17 -34.73 5.33
N GLY A 183 -22.31 -33.74 5.07
CA GLY A 183 -22.71 -32.43 4.57
C GLY A 183 -21.88 -31.93 3.38
N TYR A 184 -22.55 -31.29 2.41
CA TYR A 184 -21.89 -30.50 1.37
C TYR A 184 -20.98 -29.44 2.01
N THR A 185 -19.78 -29.26 1.44
CA THR A 185 -18.97 -28.08 1.75
C THR A 185 -19.47 -26.94 0.87
N TYR A 186 -20.12 -25.96 1.47
CA TYR A 186 -20.71 -24.84 0.73
C TYR A 186 -19.62 -23.88 0.22
N GLY A 187 -19.64 -23.59 -1.07
CA GLY A 187 -18.82 -22.60 -1.75
C GLY A 187 -19.69 -21.47 -2.28
N ARG A 188 -20.24 -20.66 -1.38
CA ARG A 188 -21.29 -19.66 -1.70
C ARG A 188 -20.91 -18.24 -1.27
N GLN A 189 -19.61 -17.96 -1.15
CA GLN A 189 -19.07 -16.67 -0.70
C GLN A 189 -19.48 -15.51 -1.61
N ALA A 190 -19.76 -15.76 -2.90
CA ALA A 190 -20.20 -14.75 -3.85
C ALA A 190 -21.46 -13.97 -3.40
N VAL A 191 -22.28 -14.56 -2.51
CA VAL A 191 -23.44 -13.87 -1.92
C VAL A 191 -23.02 -12.65 -1.10
N THR A 192 -21.92 -12.70 -0.34
CA THR A 192 -21.50 -11.56 0.51
C THR A 192 -21.00 -10.36 -0.29
N MET A 193 -20.72 -10.55 -1.58
CA MET A 193 -20.33 -9.48 -2.49
C MET A 193 -21.50 -8.55 -2.85
N ILE A 194 -22.74 -9.06 -2.84
CA ILE A 194 -23.91 -8.32 -3.36
C ILE A 194 -25.10 -8.27 -2.39
N MET A 195 -25.09 -9.04 -1.30
CA MET A 195 -26.14 -8.98 -0.28
C MET A 195 -26.27 -7.59 0.35
N ASN A 196 -27.48 -7.25 0.79
CA ASN A 196 -27.72 -6.04 1.59
C ASN A 196 -27.31 -6.22 3.05
N ASN A 197 -27.52 -5.19 3.87
CA ASN A 197 -27.20 -5.20 5.29
C ASN A 197 -27.96 -6.27 6.10
N ASN A 198 -29.10 -6.77 5.60
CA ASN A 198 -29.83 -7.87 6.21
C ASN A 198 -29.32 -9.23 5.71
N GLY A 199 -28.33 -9.26 4.82
CA GLY A 199 -27.80 -10.49 4.25
C GLY A 199 -28.67 -11.08 3.16
N VAL A 200 -29.52 -10.28 2.53
CA VAL A 200 -30.48 -10.72 1.51
C VAL A 200 -30.02 -10.25 0.13
N VAL A 201 -30.18 -11.12 -0.88
CA VAL A 201 -30.10 -10.77 -2.31
C VAL A 201 -31.48 -10.97 -2.93
N ASP A 202 -31.88 -10.06 -3.83
CA ASP A 202 -33.25 -9.95 -4.32
C ASP A 202 -33.68 -11.19 -5.13
N TYR A 203 -32.81 -11.66 -6.04
CA TYR A 203 -33.09 -12.80 -6.90
C TYR A 203 -31.87 -13.72 -7.01
N GLY A 204 -32.10 -14.94 -7.48
CA GLY A 204 -31.01 -15.84 -7.84
C GLY A 204 -31.34 -17.31 -7.71
N ASP A 205 -30.32 -18.12 -7.91
CA ASP A 205 -30.33 -19.56 -7.63
C ASP A 205 -28.90 -20.02 -7.33
N ILE A 206 -28.65 -20.45 -6.11
CA ILE A 206 -27.35 -21.00 -5.68
C ILE A 206 -27.47 -22.46 -5.24
N SER A 207 -28.55 -23.14 -5.65
CA SER A 207 -28.82 -24.53 -5.28
C SER A 207 -27.87 -25.51 -5.96
N GLY A 208 -27.82 -26.74 -5.43
CA GLY A 208 -27.10 -27.85 -6.04
C GLY A 208 -27.66 -28.28 -7.41
N ASP A 209 -28.86 -27.82 -7.80
CA ASP A 209 -29.46 -28.14 -9.11
C ASP A 209 -28.64 -27.60 -10.30
N LEU A 210 -27.77 -26.61 -10.04
CA LEU A 210 -26.83 -26.03 -10.98
C LEU A 210 -25.53 -26.84 -11.15
N ILE A 211 -25.43 -27.98 -10.48
CA ILE A 211 -24.28 -28.90 -10.55
C ILE A 211 -24.73 -30.18 -11.26
N THR A 212 -23.88 -30.70 -12.13
CA THR A 212 -24.05 -32.00 -12.79
C THR A 212 -22.89 -32.93 -12.49
N SER A 213 -23.13 -34.24 -12.49
CA SER A 213 -22.06 -35.24 -12.35
C SER A 213 -21.18 -35.29 -13.60
N ASP A 214 -19.88 -35.35 -13.39
CA ASP A 214 -18.86 -35.59 -14.42
C ASP A 214 -17.66 -36.32 -13.79
N LYS A 215 -17.47 -37.58 -14.18
CA LYS A 215 -16.42 -38.45 -13.64
C LYS A 215 -15.00 -37.95 -13.90
N ASN A 216 -14.82 -37.07 -14.89
CA ASN A 216 -13.52 -36.50 -15.25
C ASN A 216 -13.29 -35.11 -14.62
N ALA A 217 -14.27 -34.58 -13.89
CA ALA A 217 -14.17 -33.30 -13.22
C ALA A 217 -13.71 -33.46 -11.76
N PRO A 218 -13.10 -32.42 -11.16
CA PRO A 218 -12.82 -32.37 -9.73
C PRO A 218 -14.05 -32.77 -8.89
N PHE A 219 -13.84 -33.61 -7.87
CA PHE A 219 -14.91 -34.13 -7.00
C PHE A 219 -16.04 -34.89 -7.74
N GLY A 220 -15.82 -35.29 -9.00
CA GLY A 220 -16.83 -35.99 -9.81
C GLY A 220 -18.00 -35.11 -10.25
N VAL A 221 -17.88 -33.79 -10.15
CA VAL A 221 -18.95 -32.83 -10.45
C VAL A 221 -18.44 -31.58 -11.18
N ARG A 222 -19.33 -30.96 -11.96
CA ARG A 222 -19.08 -29.66 -12.59
C ARG A 222 -20.35 -28.82 -12.67
N THR A 223 -20.19 -27.55 -12.99
CA THR A 223 -21.29 -26.63 -13.25
C THR A 223 -22.07 -27.12 -14.48
N ASP A 224 -23.39 -27.15 -14.36
CA ASP A 224 -24.32 -27.34 -15.47
C ASP A 224 -24.49 -26.00 -16.21
N GLU A 225 -23.63 -25.77 -17.21
CA GLU A 225 -23.55 -24.51 -17.96
C GLU A 225 -24.89 -24.12 -18.60
N ASN A 226 -25.67 -25.10 -19.07
CA ASN A 226 -26.98 -24.86 -19.70
C ASN A 226 -28.00 -24.36 -18.67
N LYS A 227 -28.05 -24.96 -17.49
CA LYS A 227 -28.93 -24.48 -16.41
C LYS A 227 -28.47 -23.13 -15.86
N LEU A 228 -27.16 -22.94 -15.68
CA LEU A 228 -26.60 -21.67 -15.24
C LEU A 228 -26.95 -20.55 -16.23
N PHE A 229 -26.80 -20.81 -17.54
CA PHE A 229 -27.18 -19.87 -18.58
C PHE A 229 -28.69 -19.59 -18.61
N SER A 230 -29.52 -20.62 -18.42
CA SER A 230 -30.97 -20.45 -18.31
C SER A 230 -31.35 -19.54 -17.13
N ARG A 231 -30.72 -19.72 -15.97
CA ARG A 231 -30.89 -18.82 -14.81
C ARG A 231 -30.39 -17.41 -15.09
N PHE A 232 -29.32 -17.24 -15.86
CA PHE A 232 -28.88 -15.93 -16.30
C PHE A 232 -29.97 -15.23 -17.11
N ILE A 233 -30.54 -15.87 -18.13
CA ILE A 233 -31.60 -15.28 -18.97
C ILE A 233 -32.84 -14.90 -18.15
N GLU A 234 -33.27 -15.76 -17.22
CA GLU A 234 -34.39 -15.47 -16.31
C GLU A 234 -34.15 -14.20 -15.47
N ASN A 235 -32.93 -14.02 -14.98
CA ASN A 235 -32.57 -12.87 -14.13
C ASN A 235 -32.20 -11.62 -14.93
N TYR A 236 -31.71 -11.76 -16.17
CA TYR A 236 -31.38 -10.66 -17.08
C TYR A 236 -32.59 -9.76 -17.36
N GLN A 237 -33.81 -10.29 -17.31
CA GLN A 237 -35.02 -9.47 -17.47
C GLN A 237 -35.48 -8.76 -16.19
N ARG A 238 -35.04 -9.22 -15.01
CA ARG A 238 -35.58 -8.80 -13.70
C ARG A 238 -34.63 -7.94 -12.88
N CYS A 239 -33.33 -8.13 -13.11
CA CYS A 239 -32.26 -7.54 -12.34
C CYS A 239 -31.36 -6.71 -13.25
N ARG A 240 -30.77 -5.65 -12.71
CA ARG A 240 -29.77 -4.86 -13.45
C ARG A 240 -28.35 -5.26 -13.07
N VAL A 241 -28.13 -5.70 -11.83
CA VAL A 241 -26.84 -6.25 -11.39
C VAL A 241 -26.93 -7.76 -11.28
N ILE A 242 -26.03 -8.50 -11.93
CA ILE A 242 -26.05 -9.96 -11.92
C ILE A 242 -24.65 -10.47 -11.64
N VAL A 243 -24.51 -11.22 -10.55
CA VAL A 243 -23.29 -11.95 -10.22
C VAL A 243 -23.47 -13.41 -10.63
N ILE A 244 -22.49 -13.95 -11.33
CA ILE A 244 -22.44 -15.33 -11.80
C ILE A 244 -21.21 -15.99 -11.19
N ASP A 245 -21.42 -16.89 -10.23
CA ASP A 245 -20.36 -17.73 -9.69
C ASP A 245 -20.21 -18.99 -10.55
N PHE A 246 -19.16 -19.03 -11.37
CA PHE A 246 -18.94 -20.15 -12.27
C PHE A 246 -18.56 -21.43 -11.52
N GLY A 247 -17.93 -21.31 -10.34
CA GLY A 247 -17.62 -22.41 -9.41
C GLY A 247 -16.56 -23.43 -9.83
N ASP A 248 -16.45 -23.74 -11.12
CA ASP A 248 -15.60 -24.80 -11.68
C ASP A 248 -14.10 -24.54 -11.45
N THR A 249 -13.65 -23.29 -11.55
CA THR A 249 -12.26 -22.89 -11.28
C THR A 249 -11.91 -23.02 -9.80
N THR A 250 -12.83 -22.65 -8.92
CA THR A 250 -12.71 -22.85 -7.46
C THR A 250 -12.60 -24.33 -7.11
N ARG A 251 -13.47 -25.18 -7.67
CA ARG A 251 -13.41 -26.64 -7.47
C ARG A 251 -12.11 -27.24 -7.99
N ALA A 252 -11.62 -26.82 -9.15
CA ALA A 252 -10.32 -27.25 -9.66
C ALA A 252 -9.17 -26.86 -8.72
N ALA A 253 -9.18 -25.64 -8.19
CA ALA A 253 -8.19 -25.19 -7.22
C ALA A 253 -8.25 -26.03 -5.93
N MET A 254 -9.43 -26.21 -5.32
CA MET A 254 -9.59 -27.04 -4.11
C MET A 254 -9.12 -28.49 -4.30
N TYR A 255 -9.21 -29.02 -5.52
CA TYR A 255 -8.80 -30.38 -5.85
C TYR A 255 -7.29 -30.52 -6.14
N THR A 256 -6.57 -29.39 -6.29
CA THR A 256 -5.12 -29.40 -6.60
C THR A 256 -4.31 -30.15 -5.55
N GLU A 257 -4.62 -30.00 -4.26
CA GLU A 257 -3.91 -30.70 -3.19
C GLU A 257 -4.20 -32.22 -3.14
N LYS A 258 -5.24 -32.68 -3.85
CA LYS A 258 -5.63 -34.09 -3.95
C LYS A 258 -5.09 -34.77 -5.21
N ALA A 259 -4.63 -33.99 -6.18
CA ALA A 259 -4.16 -34.46 -7.46
C ALA A 259 -2.64 -34.28 -7.60
N ASN A 260 -2.00 -35.06 -8.46
CA ASN A 260 -0.64 -34.71 -8.88
C ASN A 260 -0.66 -33.47 -9.77
N GLU A 261 0.48 -32.80 -9.89
CA GLU A 261 0.66 -31.53 -10.62
C GLU A 261 0.08 -31.57 -12.05
N LYS A 262 0.38 -32.62 -12.83
CA LYS A 262 -0.11 -32.74 -14.22
C LYS A 262 -1.64 -32.83 -14.29
N VAL A 263 -2.26 -33.53 -13.35
CA VAL A 263 -3.71 -33.70 -13.29
C VAL A 263 -4.37 -32.42 -12.77
N ALA A 264 -3.79 -31.77 -11.76
CA ALA A 264 -4.26 -30.47 -11.26
C ALA A 264 -4.23 -29.40 -12.36
N ASP A 265 -3.14 -29.28 -13.11
CA ASP A 265 -3.00 -28.37 -14.24
C ASP A 265 -4.05 -28.64 -15.32
N LYS A 266 -4.31 -29.92 -15.62
CA LYS A 266 -5.34 -30.32 -16.57
C LYS A 266 -6.73 -29.90 -16.09
N HIS A 267 -7.06 -30.10 -14.82
CA HIS A 267 -8.35 -29.68 -14.26
C HIS A 267 -8.52 -28.17 -14.32
N THR A 268 -7.49 -27.40 -13.95
CA THR A 268 -7.50 -25.93 -14.00
C THR A 268 -7.71 -25.44 -15.43
N LYS A 269 -6.92 -25.92 -16.41
CA LYS A 269 -7.07 -25.54 -17.83
C LYS A 269 -8.44 -25.89 -18.38
N ASN A 270 -8.98 -27.07 -18.03
CA ASN A 270 -10.31 -27.48 -18.47
C ASN A 270 -11.42 -26.60 -17.87
N ALA A 271 -11.31 -26.22 -16.59
CA ALA A 271 -12.26 -25.32 -15.94
C ALA A 271 -12.24 -23.93 -16.59
N ILE A 272 -11.06 -23.39 -16.91
CA ILE A 272 -10.92 -22.08 -17.57
C ILE A 272 -11.50 -22.11 -19.00
N LYS A 273 -11.25 -23.18 -19.77
CA LYS A 273 -11.84 -23.34 -21.11
C LYS A 273 -13.37 -23.42 -21.09
N ARG A 274 -13.94 -24.08 -20.09
CA ARG A 274 -15.39 -24.09 -19.89
C ARG A 274 -15.94 -22.71 -19.52
N ALA A 275 -15.23 -21.98 -18.65
CA ALA A 275 -15.57 -20.60 -18.34
C ALA A 275 -15.54 -19.71 -19.58
N ASP A 276 -14.53 -19.84 -20.44
CA ASP A 276 -14.44 -19.12 -21.71
C ASP A 276 -15.64 -19.39 -22.62
N SER A 277 -16.00 -20.68 -22.81
CA SER A 277 -17.17 -21.08 -23.59
C SER A 277 -18.47 -20.48 -23.03
N PHE A 278 -18.64 -20.51 -21.70
CA PHE A 278 -19.80 -19.91 -21.04
C PHE A 278 -19.86 -18.39 -21.23
N ILE A 279 -18.72 -17.68 -21.14
CA ILE A 279 -18.63 -16.25 -21.44
C ILE A 279 -19.05 -15.97 -22.89
N GLY A 280 -18.66 -16.83 -23.84
CA GLY A 280 -19.11 -16.73 -25.23
C GLY A 280 -20.64 -16.79 -25.37
N GLN A 281 -21.31 -17.64 -24.60
CA GLN A 281 -22.78 -17.70 -24.57
C GLN A 281 -23.41 -16.42 -23.99
N LEU A 282 -22.81 -15.85 -22.93
CA LEU A 282 -23.26 -14.58 -22.36
C LEU A 282 -23.14 -13.44 -23.38
N LEU A 283 -22.00 -13.35 -24.08
CA LEU A 283 -21.72 -12.31 -25.07
C LEU A 283 -22.70 -12.27 -26.23
N GLN A 284 -23.39 -13.37 -26.54
CA GLN A 284 -24.45 -13.40 -27.56
C GLN A 284 -25.72 -12.63 -27.15
N ASN A 285 -25.92 -12.40 -25.85
CA ASN A 285 -27.14 -11.79 -25.31
C ASN A 285 -26.91 -10.43 -24.63
N VAL A 286 -25.64 -10.05 -24.43
CA VAL A 286 -25.24 -8.81 -23.76
C VAL A 286 -24.84 -7.76 -24.80
N ASP A 287 -25.38 -6.54 -24.70
CA ASP A 287 -24.99 -5.42 -25.57
C ASP A 287 -24.00 -4.51 -24.84
N LEU A 288 -22.71 -4.68 -25.14
CA LEU A 288 -21.60 -3.92 -24.54
C LEU A 288 -21.68 -2.39 -24.75
N ARG A 289 -22.58 -1.88 -25.60
CA ARG A 289 -22.81 -0.43 -25.72
C ARG A 289 -23.59 0.13 -24.53
N ARG A 290 -24.42 -0.69 -23.89
CA ARG A 290 -25.28 -0.31 -22.75
C ARG A 290 -24.96 -1.06 -21.47
N ASP A 291 -24.46 -2.29 -21.60
CA ASP A 291 -24.12 -3.21 -20.51
C ASP A 291 -22.60 -3.15 -20.21
N CYS A 292 -22.20 -3.62 -19.04
CA CYS A 292 -20.80 -3.82 -18.66
C CYS A 292 -20.61 -5.23 -18.11
N ILE A 293 -19.60 -5.95 -18.61
CA ILE A 293 -19.17 -7.26 -18.09
C ILE A 293 -17.85 -7.08 -17.34
N ALA A 294 -17.77 -7.62 -16.13
CA ALA A 294 -16.56 -7.71 -15.33
C ALA A 294 -16.22 -9.19 -15.05
N LEU A 295 -15.07 -9.67 -15.53
CA LEU A 295 -14.49 -10.94 -15.12
C LEU A 295 -13.64 -10.69 -13.88
N VAL A 296 -14.05 -11.28 -12.76
CA VAL A 296 -13.45 -10.98 -11.45
C VAL A 296 -12.88 -12.25 -10.85
N VAL A 297 -11.66 -12.13 -10.31
CA VAL A 297 -10.96 -13.20 -9.58
C VAL A 297 -10.69 -12.69 -8.16
N PRO A 298 -11.63 -12.87 -7.20
CA PRO A 298 -11.51 -12.30 -5.86
C PRO A 298 -10.35 -12.87 -5.04
N THR A 299 -9.99 -14.14 -5.26
CA THR A 299 -9.05 -14.91 -4.45
C THR A 299 -7.89 -15.40 -5.31
N PRO A 300 -6.62 -15.13 -4.92
CA PRO A 300 -5.46 -15.62 -5.65
C PRO A 300 -5.42 -17.15 -5.71
N SER A 301 -5.02 -17.67 -6.88
CA SER A 301 -4.82 -19.11 -7.08
C SER A 301 -3.87 -19.70 -6.06
N ILE A 302 -4.00 -21.00 -5.77
CA ILE A 302 -3.11 -21.71 -4.85
C ILE A 302 -1.66 -21.62 -5.32
N SER A 303 -1.43 -21.81 -6.63
CA SER A 303 -0.09 -21.68 -7.24
C SER A 303 0.51 -20.29 -7.02
N ASN A 304 -0.27 -19.23 -7.21
CA ASN A 304 0.20 -17.86 -6.95
C ASN A 304 0.47 -17.63 -5.46
N ARG A 305 -0.39 -18.11 -4.56
CA ARG A 305 -0.17 -18.00 -3.11
C ARG A 305 1.12 -18.69 -2.67
N ASN A 306 1.44 -19.84 -3.24
CA ASN A 306 2.70 -20.55 -2.96
C ASN A 306 3.95 -19.79 -3.42
N LEU A 307 3.81 -18.89 -4.40
CA LEU A 307 4.85 -17.99 -4.88
C LEU A 307 4.81 -16.62 -4.18
N ASP A 308 4.06 -16.49 -3.08
CA ASP A 308 3.75 -15.22 -2.43
C ASP A 308 3.25 -14.16 -3.42
N ASN A 309 2.49 -14.54 -4.45
CA ASN A 309 1.76 -13.65 -5.36
C ASN A 309 0.27 -13.58 -4.93
N THR A 310 -0.19 -12.40 -4.55
CA THR A 310 -1.57 -12.16 -4.07
C THR A 310 -2.37 -11.26 -5.00
N MET A 311 -1.81 -10.88 -6.14
CA MET A 311 -2.53 -10.12 -7.17
C MET A 311 -3.35 -11.08 -8.01
N THR A 312 -4.50 -10.62 -8.50
CA THR A 312 -5.35 -11.40 -9.41
C THR A 312 -5.73 -10.59 -10.62
N PRO A 313 -6.03 -11.21 -11.77
CA PRO A 313 -6.49 -10.46 -12.92
C PRO A 313 -7.95 -9.99 -12.73
N ILE A 314 -8.27 -8.87 -13.35
CA ILE A 314 -9.64 -8.39 -13.56
C ILE A 314 -9.75 -7.84 -14.97
N VAL A 315 -10.82 -8.22 -15.68
CA VAL A 315 -11.12 -7.73 -17.04
C VAL A 315 -12.49 -7.08 -17.00
N MET A 316 -12.62 -5.88 -17.58
CA MET A 316 -13.90 -5.21 -17.73
C MET A 316 -14.09 -4.76 -19.17
N ALA A 317 -15.30 -4.90 -19.72
CA ALA A 317 -15.62 -4.42 -21.05
C ALA A 317 -17.07 -3.93 -21.12
N GLY A 318 -17.30 -2.88 -21.91
CA GLY A 318 -18.62 -2.33 -22.18
C GLY A 318 -18.76 -0.87 -21.73
N ARG A 319 -20.00 -0.44 -21.45
CA ARG A 319 -20.30 0.96 -21.12
C ARG A 319 -19.45 1.46 -19.95
N GLY A 320 -18.76 2.58 -20.17
CA GLY A 320 -17.89 3.22 -19.17
C GLY A 320 -16.44 2.72 -19.20
N ILE A 321 -16.13 1.67 -19.96
CA ILE A 321 -14.79 1.08 -20.04
C ILE A 321 -14.29 1.11 -21.49
N GLY A 322 -13.25 1.89 -21.74
CA GLY A 322 -12.53 1.92 -23.00
C GLY A 322 -11.45 0.84 -23.09
N GLN A 323 -10.88 0.69 -24.29
CA GLN A 323 -9.80 -0.27 -24.55
C GLN A 323 -8.51 0.13 -23.83
N GLY A 324 -7.90 -0.77 -23.06
CA GLY A 324 -6.61 -0.48 -22.40
C GLY A 324 -6.41 -1.08 -21.02
N LEU A 325 -5.88 -0.29 -20.09
CA LEU A 325 -5.58 -0.72 -18.72
C LEU A 325 -6.60 -0.12 -17.75
N LEU A 326 -7.06 -0.90 -16.78
CA LEU A 326 -7.91 -0.37 -15.71
C LEU A 326 -7.04 0.41 -14.69
N THR A 327 -7.60 1.46 -14.12
CA THR A 327 -6.98 2.26 -13.07
C THR A 327 -8.03 2.81 -12.12
N SER A 328 -7.63 3.13 -10.89
CA SER A 328 -8.51 3.76 -9.91
C SER A 328 -7.76 4.80 -9.08
N SER A 329 -8.50 5.79 -8.58
CA SER A 329 -7.97 6.77 -7.62
C SER A 329 -7.66 6.16 -6.25
N THR A 330 -7.99 4.89 -6.00
CA THR A 330 -7.58 4.19 -4.78
C THR A 330 -6.08 3.86 -4.82
N THR A 331 -5.61 3.41 -5.98
CA THR A 331 -4.21 3.00 -6.16
C THR A 331 -3.36 4.14 -6.72
N HIS A 332 -3.94 5.03 -7.54
CA HIS A 332 -3.22 5.99 -8.38
C HIS A 332 -2.19 5.33 -9.30
N ARG A 333 -2.45 4.07 -9.71
CA ARG A 333 -1.54 3.27 -10.52
C ARG A 333 -2.26 2.73 -11.76
N THR A 334 -1.69 2.98 -12.93
CA THR A 334 -2.19 2.41 -14.18
C THR A 334 -1.94 0.91 -14.20
N GLY A 335 -2.99 0.12 -14.44
CA GLY A 335 -2.93 -1.34 -14.46
C GLY A 335 -3.03 -2.00 -13.10
N ILE A 336 -3.24 -1.24 -12.01
CA ILE A 336 -3.45 -1.79 -10.67
C ILE A 336 -4.70 -1.17 -10.06
N ILE A 337 -5.62 -1.99 -9.56
CA ILE A 337 -6.79 -1.54 -8.81
C ILE A 337 -6.86 -2.25 -7.45
N ALA A 338 -7.76 -1.84 -6.57
CA ALA A 338 -8.06 -2.57 -5.33
C ALA A 338 -9.41 -3.28 -5.44
N ASN A 339 -9.55 -4.45 -4.80
CA ASN A 339 -10.82 -5.19 -4.76
C ASN A 339 -12.01 -4.35 -4.25
N ILE A 340 -11.76 -3.38 -3.37
CA ILE A 340 -12.77 -2.46 -2.85
C ILE A 340 -13.32 -1.47 -3.91
N ASP A 341 -12.69 -1.36 -5.08
CA ASP A 341 -13.07 -0.41 -6.14
C ASP A 341 -14.26 -0.89 -6.97
N LEU A 342 -14.55 -2.20 -6.97
CA LEU A 342 -15.64 -2.77 -7.79
C LEU A 342 -17.03 -2.27 -7.37
N ALA A 343 -17.32 -2.24 -6.07
CA ALA A 343 -18.63 -1.79 -5.57
C ALA A 343 -18.94 -0.31 -5.92
N PRO A 344 -18.04 0.67 -5.69
CA PRO A 344 -18.22 2.04 -6.15
C PRO A 344 -18.38 2.15 -7.67
N THR A 345 -17.70 1.31 -8.44
CA THR A 345 -17.82 1.28 -9.92
C THR A 345 -19.23 0.84 -10.34
N ILE A 346 -19.79 -0.18 -9.68
CA ILE A 346 -21.18 -0.61 -9.91
C ILE A 346 -22.15 0.52 -9.56
N LEU A 347 -21.97 1.20 -8.43
CA LEU A 347 -22.84 2.31 -8.04
C LEU A 347 -22.75 3.48 -9.03
N HIS A 348 -21.54 3.84 -9.46
CA HIS A 348 -21.32 4.90 -10.44
C HIS A 348 -21.97 4.60 -11.79
N PHE A 349 -21.93 3.35 -12.24
CA PHE A 349 -22.61 2.92 -13.47
C PHE A 349 -24.10 3.26 -13.49
N TYR A 350 -24.75 3.27 -12.32
CA TYR A 350 -26.15 3.65 -12.14
C TYR A 350 -26.37 5.09 -11.66
N GLY A 351 -25.31 5.90 -11.55
CA GLY A 351 -25.39 7.27 -11.01
C GLY A 351 -25.73 7.33 -9.52
N ILE A 352 -25.41 6.28 -8.75
CA ILE A 352 -25.65 6.21 -7.30
C ILE A 352 -24.39 6.64 -6.55
N ASP A 353 -24.55 7.57 -5.61
CA ASP A 353 -23.46 7.96 -4.72
C ASP A 353 -23.11 6.84 -3.73
N LYS A 354 -21.80 6.61 -3.55
CA LYS A 354 -21.26 5.73 -2.51
C LYS A 354 -21.42 6.32 -1.10
N THR A 355 -21.36 5.48 -0.08
CA THR A 355 -21.38 5.93 1.32
C THR A 355 -19.99 6.31 1.81
N GLU A 356 -19.91 7.09 2.89
CA GLU A 356 -18.62 7.44 3.54
C GLU A 356 -17.86 6.21 4.08
N THR A 357 -18.53 5.07 4.23
CA THR A 357 -17.93 3.78 4.66
C THR A 357 -17.26 3.02 3.51
N MET A 358 -17.55 3.37 2.25
CA MET A 358 -16.91 2.79 1.06
C MET A 358 -15.64 3.56 0.69
N TYR A 359 -14.49 2.93 0.94
CA TYR A 359 -13.18 3.54 0.71
C TYR A 359 -12.70 3.40 -0.74
N GLY A 360 -13.22 2.43 -1.49
CA GLY A 360 -12.84 2.25 -2.89
C GLY A 360 -13.27 3.40 -3.77
N GLN A 361 -12.71 3.47 -4.97
CA GLN A 361 -12.99 4.50 -5.97
C GLN A 361 -13.45 3.84 -7.27
N GLU A 362 -14.09 4.62 -8.12
CA GLU A 362 -14.50 4.16 -9.44
C GLU A 362 -13.28 3.67 -10.26
N ILE A 363 -13.46 2.54 -10.94
CA ILE A 363 -12.52 1.99 -11.90
C ILE A 363 -12.78 2.65 -13.26
N THR A 364 -11.72 3.17 -13.86
CA THR A 364 -11.74 3.77 -15.19
C THR A 364 -10.68 3.11 -16.08
N SER A 365 -10.72 3.37 -17.39
CA SER A 365 -9.78 2.82 -18.36
C SER A 365 -8.82 3.88 -18.90
N VAL A 366 -7.56 3.52 -19.10
CA VAL A 366 -6.55 4.32 -19.79
C VAL A 366 -6.10 3.58 -21.06
N PRO A 367 -6.05 4.24 -22.24
CA PRO A 367 -5.60 3.60 -23.47
C PRO A 367 -4.21 2.97 -23.34
N SER A 368 -4.05 1.76 -23.87
CA SER A 368 -2.77 1.04 -23.95
C SER A 368 -2.76 0.11 -25.16
N GLY A 369 -1.61 0.02 -25.85
CA GLY A 369 -1.42 -0.84 -27.02
C GLY A 369 -0.81 -2.21 -26.72
N ASN A 370 -0.31 -2.43 -25.50
CA ASN A 370 0.29 -3.70 -25.07
C ASN A 370 -0.06 -3.97 -23.60
N GLN A 371 -1.34 -4.22 -23.32
CA GLN A 371 -1.84 -4.39 -21.96
C GLN A 371 -1.21 -5.61 -21.27
N ILE A 372 -1.17 -6.75 -21.97
CA ILE A 372 -0.70 -8.03 -21.41
C ILE A 372 0.80 -7.97 -21.09
N GLY A 373 1.63 -7.50 -22.02
CA GLY A 373 3.07 -7.36 -21.78
C GLY A 373 3.37 -6.38 -20.66
N TYR A 374 2.70 -5.22 -20.64
CA TYR A 374 2.85 -4.24 -19.56
C TYR A 374 2.48 -4.82 -18.19
N LEU A 375 1.34 -5.51 -18.07
CA LEU A 375 0.91 -6.08 -16.80
C LEU A 375 1.81 -7.23 -16.34
N GLY A 376 2.31 -8.07 -17.26
CA GLY A 376 3.30 -9.09 -16.94
C GLY A 376 4.58 -8.49 -16.36
N ASP A 377 5.07 -7.39 -16.95
CA ASP A 377 6.24 -6.66 -16.42
C ASP A 377 5.97 -6.06 -15.04
N VAL A 378 4.78 -5.49 -14.83
CA VAL A 378 4.36 -4.92 -13.54
C VAL A 378 4.26 -6.00 -12.48
N GLU A 379 3.56 -7.11 -12.76
CA GLU A 379 3.44 -8.25 -11.85
C GLU A 379 4.81 -8.79 -11.45
N ASN A 380 5.67 -9.08 -12.44
CA ASN A 380 7.02 -9.58 -12.21
C ASN A 380 7.85 -8.64 -11.34
N LYS A 381 7.77 -7.32 -11.57
CA LYS A 381 8.49 -6.33 -10.76
C LYS A 381 7.97 -6.27 -9.33
N LEU A 382 6.65 -6.31 -9.14
CA LEU A 382 6.04 -6.24 -7.80
C LEU A 382 6.31 -7.52 -7.01
N VAL A 383 6.02 -8.69 -7.56
CA VAL A 383 6.22 -9.99 -6.89
C VAL A 383 7.69 -10.20 -6.51
N ASN A 384 8.62 -9.98 -7.44
CA ASN A 384 10.05 -10.11 -7.11
C ASN A 384 10.50 -9.07 -6.08
N ASN A 385 9.93 -7.86 -6.08
CA ASN A 385 10.22 -6.87 -5.06
C ASN A 385 9.71 -7.33 -3.68
N THR A 386 8.50 -7.86 -3.59
CA THR A 386 7.91 -8.45 -2.38
C THR A 386 8.82 -9.53 -1.80
N LEU A 387 9.25 -10.48 -2.64
CA LEU A 387 10.10 -11.61 -2.25
C LEU A 387 11.48 -11.16 -1.77
N ARG A 388 12.13 -10.20 -2.44
CA ARG A 388 13.47 -9.73 -2.05
C ARG A 388 13.47 -8.75 -0.88
N ARG A 389 12.35 -8.07 -0.62
CA ARG A 389 12.28 -6.97 0.35
C ARG A 389 12.69 -7.39 1.76
N LEU A 390 12.12 -8.48 2.28
CA LEU A 390 12.41 -8.92 3.64
C LEU A 390 13.86 -9.43 3.79
N PRO A 391 14.39 -10.32 2.93
CA PRO A 391 15.79 -10.74 2.98
C PRO A 391 16.79 -9.58 2.87
N MET A 392 16.53 -8.61 1.99
CA MET A 392 17.42 -7.47 1.80
C MET A 392 17.42 -6.53 3.00
N LEU A 393 16.24 -6.08 3.46
CA LEU A 393 16.16 -5.11 4.55
C LEU A 393 16.63 -5.69 5.88
N SER A 394 16.34 -6.97 6.16
CA SER A 394 16.85 -7.64 7.35
C SER A 394 18.38 -7.77 7.31
N THR A 395 18.97 -8.24 6.19
CA THR A 395 20.42 -8.32 6.00
C THR A 395 21.09 -6.95 6.12
N ILE A 396 20.51 -5.89 5.55
CA ILE A 396 21.02 -4.52 5.69
C ILE A 396 21.00 -4.06 7.14
N ALA A 397 19.91 -4.32 7.87
CA ALA A 397 19.82 -3.97 9.27
C ALA A 397 20.84 -4.75 10.12
N TYR A 398 21.02 -6.05 9.87
CA TYR A 398 22.05 -6.85 10.53
C TYR A 398 23.47 -6.36 10.21
N TYR A 399 23.74 -5.99 8.96
CA TYR A 399 25.00 -5.37 8.56
C TYR A 399 25.25 -4.05 9.29
N ILE A 400 24.26 -3.15 9.34
CA ILE A 400 24.36 -1.89 10.08
C ILE A 400 24.58 -2.16 11.57
N MET A 401 23.87 -3.11 12.17
CA MET A 401 24.08 -3.51 13.57
C MET A 401 25.48 -4.07 13.81
N ALA A 402 26.02 -4.88 12.91
CA ALA A 402 27.38 -5.41 13.03
C ALA A 402 28.42 -4.27 13.01
N VAL A 403 28.26 -3.30 12.09
CA VAL A 403 29.13 -2.13 12.01
C VAL A 403 28.99 -1.24 13.26
N LEU A 404 27.78 -1.03 13.77
CA LEU A 404 27.54 -0.28 15.01
C LEU A 404 28.15 -0.96 16.23
N THR A 405 27.98 -2.28 16.37
CA THR A 405 28.56 -3.07 17.46
C THR A 405 30.09 -3.03 17.40
N LEU A 406 30.69 -3.19 16.22
CA LEU A 406 32.14 -3.03 16.06
C LEU A 406 32.60 -1.62 16.42
N SER A 407 31.83 -0.59 16.02
CA SER A 407 32.11 0.81 16.38
C SER A 407 32.04 1.04 17.88
N LEU A 408 31.05 0.42 18.55
CA LEU A 408 30.89 0.44 20.00
C LEU A 408 32.06 -0.26 20.69
N THR A 409 32.51 -1.43 20.21
CA THR A 409 33.69 -2.12 20.74
C THR A 409 34.93 -1.26 20.61
N VAL A 410 35.18 -0.66 19.44
CA VAL A 410 36.32 0.25 19.22
C VAL A 410 36.23 1.48 20.13
N PHE A 411 35.03 2.02 20.33
CA PHE A 411 34.80 3.13 21.25
C PHE A 411 35.10 2.75 22.71
N ILE A 412 34.64 1.59 23.17
CA ILE A 412 34.91 1.08 24.53
C ILE A 412 36.40 0.80 24.72
N LEU A 413 37.06 0.12 23.78
CA LEU A 413 38.50 -0.11 23.83
C LEU A 413 39.28 1.20 23.94
N HIS A 414 38.83 2.24 23.23
CA HIS A 414 39.42 3.57 23.32
C HIS A 414 39.25 4.20 24.72
N LEU A 415 38.10 4.01 25.38
CA LEU A 415 37.89 4.46 26.77
C LEU A 415 38.87 3.80 27.75
N PHE A 416 39.26 2.54 27.50
CA PHE A 416 40.27 1.81 28.27
C PHE A 416 41.71 2.03 27.76
N SER A 417 41.94 3.06 26.94
CA SER A 417 43.25 3.39 26.35
C SER A 417 43.89 2.25 25.54
N VAL A 418 43.09 1.32 25.03
CA VAL A 418 43.56 0.23 24.17
C VAL A 418 43.63 0.72 22.73
N GLY A 419 44.82 0.64 22.13
CA GLY A 419 45.07 1.07 20.77
C GLY A 419 44.37 0.19 19.73
N THR A 420 43.65 0.82 18.79
CA THR A 420 43.02 0.11 17.65
C THR A 420 43.91 0.17 16.41
N SER A 421 44.01 -0.93 15.67
CA SER A 421 44.81 -1.00 14.44
C SER A 421 44.34 -0.01 13.36
N LYS A 422 45.27 0.49 12.54
CA LYS A 422 44.97 1.40 11.42
C LYS A 422 44.03 0.74 10.40
N THR A 423 44.14 -0.57 10.21
CA THR A 423 43.31 -1.35 9.29
C THR A 423 41.84 -1.35 9.71
N VAL A 424 41.56 -1.59 11.00
CA VAL A 424 40.18 -1.56 11.53
C VAL A 424 39.56 -0.17 11.37
N LYS A 425 40.32 0.90 11.65
CA LYS A 425 39.82 2.27 11.45
C LYS A 425 39.53 2.57 9.97
N LYS A 426 40.39 2.14 9.04
CA LYS A 426 40.13 2.31 7.60
C LYS A 426 38.89 1.53 7.16
N LEU A 427 38.75 0.29 7.63
CA LEU A 427 37.59 -0.55 7.35
C LEU A 427 36.30 0.09 7.87
N LEU A 428 36.28 0.54 9.12
CA LEU A 428 35.13 1.24 9.70
C LEU A 428 34.74 2.48 8.90
N LEU A 429 35.72 3.34 8.55
CA LEU A 429 35.44 4.52 7.75
C LEU A 429 34.82 4.15 6.39
N ALA A 430 35.36 3.15 5.70
CA ALA A 430 34.81 2.68 4.43
C ALA A 430 33.36 2.19 4.57
N ASN A 431 33.06 1.45 5.64
CA ASN A 431 31.69 1.00 5.94
C ASN A 431 30.76 2.17 6.27
N TYR A 432 31.22 3.20 6.99
CA TYR A 432 30.42 4.39 7.28
C TYR A 432 30.04 5.14 6.00
N LEU A 433 30.99 5.31 5.07
CA LEU A 433 30.73 5.90 3.75
C LEU A 433 29.71 5.06 2.97
N ALA A 434 29.90 3.74 2.93
CA ALA A 434 28.98 2.83 2.26
C ALA A 434 27.55 2.91 2.84
N ILE A 435 27.40 3.04 4.16
CA ILE A 435 26.10 3.15 4.83
C ILE A 435 25.34 4.41 4.42
N PHE A 436 26.02 5.56 4.25
CA PHE A 436 25.37 6.76 3.71
C PHE A 436 24.85 6.58 2.28
N SER A 437 25.47 5.67 1.51
CA SER A 437 25.07 5.38 0.13
C SER A 437 23.88 4.42 0.04
N LEU A 438 23.54 3.68 1.12
CA LEU A 438 22.52 2.62 1.07
C LEU A 438 21.12 3.10 0.63
N PRO A 439 20.55 4.20 1.15
CA PRO A 439 19.20 4.61 0.75
C PRO A 439 19.11 5.01 -0.72
N LEU A 440 20.14 5.67 -1.26
CA LEU A 440 20.23 5.98 -2.69
C LEU A 440 20.47 4.70 -3.50
N ALA A 441 21.34 3.80 -3.02
CA ALA A 441 21.60 2.54 -3.71
C ALA A 441 20.35 1.65 -3.82
N LEU A 442 19.54 1.56 -2.77
CA LEU A 442 18.28 0.82 -2.76
C LEU A 442 17.22 1.45 -3.65
N LEU A 443 17.21 2.78 -3.77
CA LEU A 443 16.36 3.47 -4.72
C LEU A 443 16.80 3.18 -6.17
N LEU A 444 18.09 3.25 -6.46
CA LEU A 444 18.62 3.00 -7.80
C LEU A 444 18.60 1.53 -8.20
N LEU A 445 18.63 0.61 -7.24
CA LEU A 445 18.47 -0.83 -7.49
C LEU A 445 17.15 -1.14 -8.22
N ALA A 446 16.10 -0.34 -7.95
CA ALA A 446 14.81 -0.45 -8.61
C ALA A 446 14.90 -0.27 -10.13
N ALA A 447 15.88 0.51 -10.62
CA ALA A 447 16.10 0.73 -12.06
C ALA A 447 16.58 -0.53 -12.79
N LEU A 448 17.14 -1.52 -12.09
CA LEU A 448 17.56 -2.80 -12.66
C LEU A 448 16.38 -3.78 -12.87
N GLY A 449 15.17 -3.41 -12.45
CA GLY A 449 13.95 -4.18 -12.68
C GLY A 449 13.74 -5.36 -11.73
N ALA A 450 13.12 -6.41 -12.25
CA ALA A 450 12.74 -7.63 -11.54
C ALA A 450 13.96 -8.55 -11.36
N LEU A 451 14.74 -8.31 -10.31
CA LEU A 451 15.90 -9.14 -9.96
C LEU A 451 15.52 -10.19 -8.92
N THR A 452 16.14 -11.37 -9.03
CA THR A 452 16.09 -12.39 -7.96
C THR A 452 16.80 -11.90 -6.69
N VAL A 453 16.65 -12.62 -5.58
CA VAL A 453 17.30 -12.26 -4.30
C VAL A 453 18.83 -12.17 -4.43
N PRO A 454 19.55 -13.15 -5.00
CA PRO A 454 21.01 -13.07 -5.14
C PRO A 454 21.46 -11.94 -6.07
N GLU A 455 20.78 -11.77 -7.21
CA GLU A 455 21.07 -10.68 -8.16
C GLU A 455 20.84 -9.31 -7.52
N SER A 456 19.82 -9.18 -6.68
CA SER A 456 19.55 -7.96 -5.93
C SER A 456 20.66 -7.62 -4.94
N PHE A 457 21.25 -8.62 -4.27
CA PHE A 457 22.42 -8.40 -3.40
C PHE A 457 23.67 -8.02 -4.19
N ALA A 458 23.96 -8.72 -5.29
CA ALA A 458 25.09 -8.39 -6.16
C ALA A 458 24.96 -6.98 -6.74
N GLY A 459 23.76 -6.64 -7.24
CA GLY A 459 23.42 -5.31 -7.74
C GLY A 459 23.54 -4.24 -6.66
N LEU A 460 23.06 -4.50 -5.44
CA LEU A 460 23.19 -3.56 -4.32
C LEU A 460 24.65 -3.29 -3.99
N VAL A 461 25.49 -4.32 -3.88
CA VAL A 461 26.93 -4.16 -3.60
C VAL A 461 27.61 -3.36 -4.71
N ALA A 462 27.34 -3.69 -5.98
CA ALA A 462 27.90 -2.97 -7.12
C ALA A 462 27.51 -1.48 -7.11
N ILE A 463 26.23 -1.18 -6.88
CA ILE A 463 25.72 0.21 -6.82
C ILE A 463 26.30 0.96 -5.61
N VAL A 464 26.40 0.33 -4.44
CA VAL A 464 27.02 0.95 -3.25
C VAL A 464 28.49 1.29 -3.51
N LEU A 465 29.24 0.38 -4.13
CA LEU A 465 30.65 0.63 -4.50
C LEU A 465 30.76 1.75 -5.53
N LEU A 466 29.88 1.77 -6.54
CA LEU A 466 29.83 2.81 -7.57
C LEU A 466 29.55 4.17 -6.94
N ILE A 467 28.46 4.31 -6.17
CA ILE A 467 28.10 5.57 -5.50
C ILE A 467 29.21 6.01 -4.56
N THR A 468 29.71 5.11 -3.70
CA THR A 468 30.79 5.45 -2.78
C THR A 468 32.02 5.92 -3.53
N GLY A 469 32.39 5.24 -4.62
CA GLY A 469 33.51 5.60 -5.49
C GLY A 469 33.32 6.94 -6.20
N LEU A 470 32.11 7.27 -6.66
CA LEU A 470 31.78 8.55 -7.30
C LEU A 470 31.90 9.74 -6.33
N PHE A 471 31.48 9.57 -5.08
CA PHE A 471 31.56 10.62 -4.06
C PHE A 471 32.90 10.65 -3.31
N TYR A 472 33.69 9.56 -3.34
CA TYR A 472 34.97 9.46 -2.64
C TYR A 472 35.99 10.57 -2.99
N PRO A 473 36.11 11.04 -4.24
CA PRO A 473 36.95 12.19 -4.58
C PRO A 473 36.62 13.46 -3.78
N LEU A 474 35.34 13.68 -3.42
CA LEU A 474 34.95 14.83 -2.59
C LEU A 474 35.53 14.74 -1.18
N TYR A 475 35.54 13.53 -0.60
CA TYR A 475 36.20 13.25 0.67
C TYR A 475 37.71 13.50 0.56
N LYS A 476 38.36 12.96 -0.47
CA LYS A 476 39.82 13.02 -0.63
C LYS A 476 40.32 14.43 -0.94
N LYS A 477 39.62 15.18 -1.80
CA LYS A 477 40.01 16.51 -2.27
C LYS A 477 39.70 17.61 -1.26
N TYR A 478 38.57 17.50 -0.55
CA TYR A 478 38.11 18.54 0.36
C TYR A 478 38.10 18.05 1.81
N ASN A 479 37.04 17.34 2.22
CA ASN A 479 36.92 16.66 3.51
C ASN A 479 35.63 15.82 3.54
N ILE A 480 35.41 15.11 4.65
CA ILE A 480 34.25 14.23 4.85
C ILE A 480 32.89 14.94 4.77
N LEU A 481 32.83 16.23 5.10
CA LEU A 481 31.57 16.99 5.07
C LEU A 481 31.05 17.10 3.63
N TYR A 482 31.93 17.30 2.65
CA TYR A 482 31.54 17.35 1.24
C TYR A 482 30.95 16.02 0.75
N TYR A 483 31.50 14.89 1.22
CA TYR A 483 30.93 13.57 0.94
C TYR A 483 29.52 13.44 1.54
N ILE A 484 29.37 13.72 2.84
CA ILE A 484 28.09 13.58 3.57
C ILE A 484 27.01 14.49 2.96
N SER A 485 27.32 15.76 2.73
CA SER A 485 26.37 16.71 2.14
C SER A 485 26.01 16.31 0.71
N GLY A 486 27.00 15.94 -0.11
CA GLY A 486 26.80 15.51 -1.48
C GLY A 486 25.87 14.31 -1.59
N ILE A 487 26.12 13.24 -0.83
CA ILE A 487 25.31 12.02 -0.91
C ILE A 487 23.89 12.23 -0.37
N CYS A 488 23.74 12.95 0.75
CA CYS A 488 22.42 13.22 1.34
C CYS A 488 21.55 14.07 0.43
N LEU A 489 22.09 15.15 -0.15
CA LEU A 489 21.34 16.02 -1.05
C LEU A 489 21.05 15.33 -2.40
N SER A 490 21.97 14.51 -2.90
CA SER A 490 21.75 13.72 -4.13
C SER A 490 20.66 12.67 -3.93
N PHE A 491 20.63 11.99 -2.79
CA PHE A 491 19.54 11.07 -2.44
C PHE A 491 18.17 11.75 -2.47
N ILE A 492 18.05 12.93 -1.84
CA ILE A 492 16.80 13.71 -1.85
C ILE A 492 16.42 14.12 -3.27
N ALA A 493 17.38 14.62 -4.05
CA ALA A 493 17.12 15.07 -5.42
C ALA A 493 16.62 13.93 -6.32
N VAL A 494 17.26 12.76 -6.27
CA VAL A 494 16.86 11.59 -7.07
C VAL A 494 15.49 11.05 -6.62
N LEU A 495 15.25 10.96 -5.31
CA LEU A 495 13.95 10.53 -4.79
C LEU A 495 12.83 11.48 -5.21
N PHE A 496 13.07 12.79 -5.18
CA PHE A 496 12.05 13.77 -5.55
C PHE A 496 11.81 13.77 -7.05
N ALA A 497 12.85 13.64 -7.86
CA ALA A 497 12.71 13.45 -9.30
C ALA A 497 11.85 12.22 -9.62
N ASP A 498 12.09 11.09 -8.94
CA ASP A 498 11.25 9.90 -9.09
C ASP A 498 9.77 10.19 -8.75
N LEU A 499 9.48 10.82 -7.61
CA LEU A 499 8.10 11.16 -7.22
C LEU A 499 7.40 12.07 -8.22
N PHE A 500 8.09 13.07 -8.78
CA PHE A 500 7.52 13.97 -9.80
C PHE A 500 7.36 13.29 -11.19
N THR A 501 8.10 12.22 -11.47
CA THR A 501 8.04 11.47 -12.74
C THR A 501 7.13 10.23 -12.70
N GLY A 502 6.36 10.03 -11.62
CA GLY A 502 5.40 8.93 -11.50
C GLY A 502 5.78 7.83 -10.50
N ALA A 503 6.82 8.03 -9.69
CA ALA A 503 7.20 7.15 -8.58
C ALA A 503 7.47 5.71 -9.03
N ASN A 504 8.29 5.54 -10.06
CA ASN A 504 8.62 4.26 -10.70
C ASN A 504 9.73 3.50 -9.95
N LEU A 505 10.70 4.22 -9.38
CA LEU A 505 11.79 3.63 -8.61
C LEU A 505 11.32 3.28 -7.19
N ILE A 506 10.65 4.21 -6.51
CA ILE A 506 10.25 4.00 -5.11
C ILE A 506 9.30 2.81 -4.93
N VAL A 507 8.44 2.53 -5.92
CA VAL A 507 7.45 1.44 -5.85
C VAL A 507 8.08 0.06 -6.02
N THR A 508 9.20 -0.02 -6.73
CA THR A 508 9.95 -1.27 -6.97
C THR A 508 11.25 -1.34 -6.15
N SER A 509 11.46 -0.40 -5.24
CA SER A 509 12.59 -0.40 -4.31
C SER A 509 12.29 -1.26 -3.07
N PRO A 510 13.25 -2.07 -2.57
CA PRO A 510 13.08 -2.79 -1.31
C PRO A 510 12.80 -1.85 -0.12
N LEU A 511 13.38 -0.64 -0.11
CA LEU A 511 13.15 0.36 0.94
C LEU A 511 11.80 1.09 0.78
N GLY A 512 11.13 0.85 -0.36
CA GLY A 512 9.82 1.38 -0.71
C GLY A 512 8.66 0.73 0.03
N TYR A 513 7.46 1.05 -0.46
CA TYR A 513 6.22 0.38 -0.06
C TYR A 513 5.89 -0.77 -1.02
N ASP A 514 4.96 -1.60 -0.60
CA ASP A 514 4.57 -2.81 -1.30
C ASP A 514 3.09 -2.72 -1.71
N PRO A 515 2.82 -2.43 -3.01
CA PRO A 515 1.47 -2.43 -3.56
C PRO A 515 0.77 -3.78 -3.49
N GLN A 516 1.51 -4.88 -3.52
CA GLN A 516 0.94 -6.22 -3.52
C GLN A 516 0.33 -6.57 -2.15
N TYR A 517 1.01 -6.24 -1.05
CA TYR A 517 0.38 -6.35 0.27
C TYR A 517 -0.75 -5.34 0.49
N GLY A 518 -0.88 -4.33 -0.38
CA GLY A 518 -1.95 -3.34 -0.32
C GLY A 518 -1.87 -2.42 0.90
N ALA A 519 -0.73 -2.33 1.57
CA ALA A 519 -0.58 -1.43 2.72
C ALA A 519 -0.65 0.04 2.27
N ARG A 520 -0.02 0.37 1.13
CA ARG A 520 -0.05 1.67 0.43
C ARG A 520 0.26 1.44 -1.06
N PHE A 521 -0.28 2.29 -1.93
CA PHE A 521 -0.06 2.23 -3.39
C PHE A 521 0.75 3.41 -3.97
N TYR A 522 0.87 4.48 -3.18
CA TYR A 522 1.61 5.70 -3.48
C TYR A 522 2.15 6.32 -2.19
N GLY A 523 2.90 7.42 -2.29
CA GLY A 523 3.47 8.08 -1.12
C GLY A 523 4.91 7.66 -0.82
N ILE A 524 5.40 8.00 0.38
CA ILE A 524 6.71 7.56 0.87
C ILE A 524 6.53 6.58 2.03
N GLY A 525 7.21 5.43 2.00
CA GLY A 525 7.26 4.42 3.07
C GLY A 525 7.82 4.97 4.41
N ASN A 526 7.69 4.24 5.53
CA ASN A 526 8.17 4.75 6.83
C ASN A 526 9.71 4.74 6.88
N GLU A 527 10.30 3.76 6.22
CA GLU A 527 11.72 3.56 6.02
C GLU A 527 12.34 4.74 5.24
N PHE A 528 11.81 5.03 4.04
CA PHE A 528 12.25 6.19 3.26
C PHE A 528 11.94 7.53 3.95
N MET A 529 10.82 7.67 4.65
CA MET A 529 10.48 8.89 5.37
C MET A 529 11.55 9.21 6.44
N GLY A 530 11.95 8.22 7.23
CA GLY A 530 13.03 8.38 8.20
C GLY A 530 14.36 8.71 7.54
N ALA A 531 14.69 8.04 6.43
CA ALA A 531 15.88 8.33 5.66
C ALA A 531 15.90 9.77 5.09
N VAL A 532 14.78 10.26 4.56
CA VAL A 532 14.64 11.65 4.07
C VAL A 532 14.79 12.64 5.22
N LEU A 533 14.20 12.38 6.40
CA LEU A 533 14.35 13.24 7.57
C LEU A 533 15.81 13.35 8.00
N GLY A 534 16.51 12.22 8.12
CA GLY A 534 17.93 12.18 8.50
C GLY A 534 18.84 12.80 7.44
N ALA A 535 18.65 12.47 6.16
CA ALA A 535 19.43 13.00 5.05
C ALA A 535 19.23 14.51 4.86
N SER A 536 18.01 15.02 4.94
CA SER A 536 17.71 16.43 4.70
C SER A 536 18.28 17.31 5.81
N THR A 537 18.02 16.95 7.07
CA THR A 537 18.56 17.67 8.22
C THR A 537 20.08 17.68 8.22
N LEU A 538 20.71 16.51 8.05
CA LEU A 538 22.17 16.40 8.03
C LEU A 538 22.79 17.06 6.80
N GLY A 539 22.28 16.77 5.60
CA GLY A 539 22.83 17.28 4.34
C GLY A 539 22.81 18.80 4.24
N ILE A 540 21.71 19.43 4.68
CA ILE A 540 21.55 20.89 4.72
C ILE A 540 22.45 21.51 5.79
N ALA A 541 22.47 20.93 6.99
CA ALA A 541 23.33 21.39 8.08
C ALA A 541 24.82 21.33 7.72
N THR A 542 25.25 20.24 7.09
CA THR A 542 26.62 20.06 6.63
C THR A 542 26.96 21.01 5.47
N PHE A 543 26.02 21.27 4.55
CA PHE A 543 26.19 22.29 3.52
C PHE A 543 26.44 23.68 4.12
N MET A 544 25.76 24.01 5.22
CA MET A 544 25.93 25.26 5.96
C MET A 544 27.30 25.40 6.63
N ASP A 545 27.99 24.31 6.96
CA ASP A 545 29.39 24.37 7.41
C ASP A 545 30.37 24.55 6.23
N ILE A 546 30.07 23.94 5.08
CA ILE A 546 30.94 23.94 3.90
C ILE A 546 30.96 25.31 3.20
N LYS A 547 29.79 25.89 2.93
CA LYS A 547 29.66 27.13 2.15
C LYS A 547 29.25 28.31 3.03
N LYS A 548 30.00 29.41 2.92
CA LYS A 548 29.73 30.68 3.60
C LYS A 548 29.44 31.76 2.57
N PHE A 549 28.17 32.10 2.37
CA PHE A 549 27.73 33.19 1.51
C PHE A 549 26.47 33.88 2.07
N LYS A 550 26.23 35.14 1.68
CA LYS A 550 25.03 35.89 2.09
C LYS A 550 23.79 35.24 1.44
N GLY A 551 22.75 34.94 2.23
CA GLY A 551 21.52 34.32 1.73
C GLY A 551 21.43 32.78 1.86
N ARG A 552 22.45 32.12 2.42
CA ARG A 552 22.44 30.66 2.63
C ARG A 552 21.33 30.15 3.56
N LEU A 553 20.95 30.94 4.57
CA LEU A 553 19.88 30.56 5.50
C LEU A 553 18.50 30.60 4.81
N PRO A 554 18.13 31.67 4.06
CA PRO A 554 16.97 31.63 3.16
C PRO A 554 16.97 30.44 2.21
N LEU A 555 18.10 30.12 1.56
CA LEU A 555 18.19 28.96 0.66
C LEU A 555 17.90 27.64 1.41
N ALA A 556 18.49 27.44 2.59
CA ALA A 556 18.23 26.28 3.43
C ALA A 556 16.73 26.19 3.79
N SER A 557 16.11 27.30 4.18
CA SER A 557 14.67 27.37 4.46
C SER A 557 13.82 26.98 3.24
N VAL A 558 14.18 27.45 2.04
CA VAL A 558 13.46 27.10 0.79
C VAL A 558 13.58 25.61 0.49
N ILE A 559 14.77 25.02 0.63
CA ILE A 559 14.97 23.57 0.43
C ILE A 559 14.14 22.77 1.45
N MET A 560 14.15 23.18 2.72
CA MET A 560 13.38 22.53 3.79
C MET A 560 11.88 22.64 3.55
N LEU A 561 11.40 23.80 3.10
CA LEU A 561 10.00 23.97 2.70
C LEU A 561 9.63 23.10 1.51
N GLY A 562 10.52 22.97 0.50
CA GLY A 562 10.32 22.06 -0.62
C GLY A 562 10.24 20.60 -0.18
N VAL A 563 11.11 20.16 0.73
CA VAL A 563 11.07 18.81 1.31
C VAL A 563 9.78 18.58 2.10
N LEU A 564 9.39 19.54 2.93
CA LEU A 564 8.14 19.47 3.69
C LEU A 564 6.93 19.40 2.74
N PHE A 565 6.90 20.22 1.70
CA PHE A 565 5.84 20.21 0.70
C PHE A 565 5.69 18.83 0.03
N VAL A 566 6.77 18.24 -0.46
CA VAL A 566 6.73 16.91 -1.12
C VAL A 566 6.21 15.82 -0.18
N LEU A 567 6.61 15.83 1.10
CA LEU A 567 6.17 14.86 2.10
C LEU A 567 4.71 15.04 2.54
N VAL A 568 4.18 16.26 2.39
CA VAL A 568 2.86 16.63 2.87
C VAL A 568 1.81 16.58 1.76
N TYR A 569 2.19 16.86 0.52
CA TYR A 569 1.25 17.02 -0.58
C TYR A 569 0.43 15.74 -0.85
N PRO A 570 -0.92 15.82 -0.90
CA PRO A 570 -1.83 14.68 -1.07
C PRO A 570 -1.59 13.76 -2.28
N GLY A 571 -0.82 14.17 -3.29
CA GLY A 571 -0.49 13.35 -4.47
C GLY A 571 0.95 12.82 -4.54
N LEU A 572 1.84 13.17 -3.60
CA LEU A 572 3.27 12.81 -3.67
C LEU A 572 3.71 11.93 -2.50
N GLY A 573 3.66 12.46 -1.27
CA GLY A 573 4.28 11.84 -0.09
C GLY A 573 3.37 11.68 1.12
N SER A 574 2.09 12.08 1.00
CA SER A 574 1.14 12.32 2.09
C SER A 574 1.20 11.33 3.27
N LYS A 575 1.75 11.83 4.39
CA LYS A 575 1.69 11.21 5.71
C LYS A 575 1.54 12.27 6.78
N ALA A 576 0.43 12.24 7.53
CA ALA A 576 0.24 13.09 8.70
C ALA A 576 1.35 12.90 9.75
N GLY A 577 1.82 11.67 9.97
CA GLY A 577 2.90 11.41 10.92
C GLY A 577 4.27 11.96 10.47
N ALA A 578 4.49 12.04 9.15
CA ALA A 578 5.69 12.63 8.56
C ALA A 578 5.69 14.16 8.68
N SER A 579 4.53 14.79 8.48
CA SER A 579 4.41 16.25 8.58
C SER A 579 4.80 16.74 9.97
N ILE A 580 4.39 16.04 11.03
CA ILE A 580 4.72 16.40 12.42
C ILE A 580 6.23 16.25 12.69
N SER A 581 6.81 15.09 12.37
CA SER A 581 8.22 14.79 12.70
C SER A 581 9.20 15.64 11.90
N VAL A 582 8.94 15.84 10.61
CA VAL A 582 9.78 16.66 9.73
C VAL A 582 9.68 18.14 10.11
N THR A 583 8.48 18.64 10.40
CA THR A 583 8.31 20.02 10.88
C THR A 583 9.08 20.25 12.18
N ALA A 584 9.00 19.33 13.15
CA ALA A 584 9.74 19.43 14.39
C ALA A 584 11.26 19.44 14.17
N ALA A 585 11.76 18.59 13.27
CA ALA A 585 13.17 18.54 12.91
C ALA A 585 13.62 19.84 12.21
N PHE A 586 12.84 20.34 11.27
CA PHE A 586 13.17 21.50 10.45
C PHE A 586 13.11 22.82 11.22
N VAL A 587 12.08 23.01 12.05
CA VAL A 587 12.00 24.16 12.97
C VAL A 587 13.19 24.14 13.92
N THR A 588 13.55 22.97 14.45
CA THR A 588 14.72 22.82 15.32
C THR A 588 16.02 23.15 14.61
N LEU A 589 16.19 22.68 13.37
CA LEU A 589 17.37 22.99 12.60
C LEU A 589 17.48 24.50 12.34
N LEU A 590 16.40 25.15 11.86
CA LEU A 590 16.40 26.60 11.63
C LEU A 590 16.67 27.41 12.90
N TRP A 591 16.10 26.98 14.03
CA TRP A 591 16.34 27.58 15.34
C TRP A 591 17.82 27.55 15.71
N LEU A 592 18.46 26.39 15.56
CA LEU A 592 19.88 26.21 15.86
C LEU A 592 20.80 26.90 14.85
N LEU A 593 20.48 26.86 13.55
CA LEU A 593 21.21 27.58 12.50
C LEU A 593 21.19 29.10 12.72
N SER A 594 20.12 29.61 13.34
CA SER A 594 19.97 31.03 13.70
C SER A 594 20.73 31.41 14.98
N GLY A 595 21.40 30.46 15.64
CA GLY A 595 22.22 30.70 16.83
C GLY A 595 21.45 30.77 18.15
N TYR A 596 20.16 30.43 18.15
CA TYR A 596 19.36 30.41 19.38
C TYR A 596 19.67 29.17 20.23
N ARG A 597 19.60 29.34 21.56
CA ARG A 597 19.77 28.23 22.51
C ARG A 597 18.48 27.41 22.63
N THR A 598 18.63 26.11 22.90
CA THR A 598 17.49 25.22 23.14
C THR A 598 16.82 25.56 24.48
N GLY A 599 15.49 25.53 24.53
CA GLY A 599 14.71 25.88 25.72
C GLY A 599 13.20 25.83 25.50
N LYS A 600 12.41 26.22 26.51
CA LYS A 600 10.93 26.14 26.47
C LYS A 600 10.31 26.90 25.29
N LYS A 601 10.91 28.03 24.88
CA LYS A 601 10.47 28.83 23.72
C LYS A 601 10.53 28.03 22.40
N GLN A 602 11.57 27.22 22.22
CA GLN A 602 11.71 26.38 21.02
C GLN A 602 10.57 25.35 20.94
N VAL A 603 10.26 24.69 22.05
CA VAL A 603 9.17 23.70 22.12
C VAL A 603 7.83 24.34 21.76
N LEU A 604 7.55 25.54 22.29
CA LEU A 604 6.34 26.28 21.94
C LEU A 604 6.26 26.59 20.43
N ILE A 605 7.36 27.04 19.82
CA ILE A 605 7.41 27.34 18.38
C ILE A 605 7.22 26.07 17.55
N ILE A 606 7.81 24.94 17.96
CA ILE A 606 7.59 23.65 17.30
C ILE A 606 6.11 23.27 17.34
N ILE A 607 5.47 23.37 18.50
CA ILE A 607 4.04 23.05 18.65
C ILE A 607 3.20 23.96 17.73
N ILE A 608 3.44 25.28 17.75
CA ILE A 608 2.73 26.24 16.89
C ILE A 608 2.93 25.91 15.41
N ALA A 609 4.18 25.64 14.99
CA ALA A 609 4.49 25.32 13.60
C ALA A 609 3.82 24.01 13.15
N VAL A 610 3.82 22.99 14.00
CA VAL A 610 3.12 21.71 13.73
C VAL A 610 1.62 21.96 13.58
N LEU A 611 1.00 22.69 14.51
CA LEU A 611 -0.43 23.03 14.43
C LEU A 611 -0.76 23.80 13.16
N LEU A 612 0.10 24.75 12.75
CA LEU A 612 -0.08 25.54 11.54
C LEU A 612 0.03 24.66 10.27
N VAL A 613 1.00 23.75 10.22
CA VAL A 613 1.14 22.79 9.11
C VAL A 613 -0.09 21.87 9.04
N LEU A 614 -0.54 21.33 10.17
CA LEU A 614 -1.74 20.49 10.23
C LEU A 614 -3.00 21.24 9.82
N ALA A 615 -3.15 22.50 10.25
CA ALA A 615 -4.27 23.36 9.84
C ALA A 615 -4.21 23.64 8.34
N THR A 616 -3.03 23.93 7.79
CA THR A 616 -2.85 24.16 6.34
C THR A 616 -3.21 22.91 5.53
N ILE A 617 -2.77 21.73 5.98
CA ILE A 617 -3.14 20.45 5.35
C ILE A 617 -4.67 20.28 5.37
N SER A 618 -5.29 20.51 6.53
CA SER A 618 -6.74 20.39 6.66
C SER A 618 -7.52 21.37 5.79
N LEU A 619 -6.99 22.58 5.57
CA LEU A 619 -7.61 23.59 4.70
C LEU A 619 -7.42 23.26 3.22
N ILE A 620 -6.26 22.75 2.81
CA ILE A 620 -6.06 22.27 1.44
C ILE A 620 -6.98 21.07 1.17
N ASP A 621 -7.09 20.17 2.14
CA ASP A 621 -7.92 18.97 2.06
C ASP A 621 -9.42 19.28 2.05
N SER A 622 -9.87 20.32 2.74
CA SER A 622 -11.28 20.71 2.73
C SER A 622 -11.75 21.30 1.39
N VAL A 623 -10.81 21.76 0.57
CA VAL A 623 -11.06 22.35 -0.76
C VAL A 623 -10.82 21.34 -1.90
N GLY A 624 -10.05 20.28 -1.66
CA GLY A 624 -9.77 19.23 -2.63
C GLY A 624 -10.85 18.15 -2.71
N VAL A 625 -11.32 17.83 -3.92
CA VAL A 625 -12.13 16.64 -4.21
C VAL A 625 -11.20 15.57 -4.77
N PRO A 626 -11.05 14.37 -4.16
CA PRO A 626 -11.75 13.80 -3.01
C PRO A 626 -11.09 14.08 -1.64
N ARG A 627 -11.91 14.16 -0.58
CA ARG A 627 -11.50 14.43 0.82
C ARG A 627 -10.57 13.34 1.37
N THR A 628 -9.42 13.70 1.93
CA THR A 628 -8.49 12.75 2.57
C THR A 628 -8.91 12.34 3.98
N HIS A 629 -8.26 11.31 4.53
CA HIS A 629 -8.47 10.77 5.87
C HIS A 629 -8.28 11.79 7.02
N ILE A 630 -7.59 12.92 6.79
CA ILE A 630 -7.30 13.93 7.83
C ILE A 630 -8.53 14.80 8.09
N GLY A 631 -9.22 15.26 7.05
CA GLY A 631 -10.51 15.97 7.20
C GLY A 631 -11.57 15.12 7.89
N ARG A 632 -11.56 13.79 7.68
CA ARG A 632 -12.43 12.84 8.39
C ARG A 632 -12.09 12.72 9.87
N ALA A 633 -10.81 12.60 10.23
CA ALA A 633 -10.39 12.54 11.63
C ALA A 633 -10.84 13.78 12.40
N ILE A 634 -10.76 14.97 11.81
CA ILE A 634 -11.21 16.23 12.43
C ILE A 634 -12.74 16.27 12.61
N LYS A 635 -13.50 15.75 11.65
CA LYS A 635 -14.96 15.61 11.77
C LYS A 635 -15.34 14.60 12.84
N GLU A 636 -14.64 13.46 12.93
CA GLU A 636 -14.78 12.47 14.01
C GLU A 636 -14.44 13.07 15.39
N PHE A 637 -13.41 13.94 15.46
CA PHE A 637 -13.08 14.75 16.64
C PHE A 637 -14.21 15.70 17.05
N GLN A 638 -14.99 16.22 16.08
CA GLN A 638 -16.13 17.09 16.34
C GLN A 638 -17.41 16.32 16.68
N THR A 639 -17.56 15.07 16.24
CA THR A 639 -18.81 14.30 16.38
C THR A 639 -18.86 13.27 17.52
N GLY A 640 -17.77 12.81 18.13
CA GLY A 640 -17.92 12.06 19.40
C GLY A 640 -16.80 11.14 19.93
N SER A 641 -16.82 11.07 21.27
CA SER A 641 -16.25 10.13 22.26
C SER A 641 -14.72 10.02 22.41
N TRP A 642 -14.22 10.49 23.57
CA TRP A 642 -12.85 10.31 24.09
C TRP A 642 -12.34 8.86 23.99
N GLU A 643 -13.25 7.89 24.05
CA GLU A 643 -13.00 6.46 23.88
C GLU A 643 -12.37 6.12 22.52
N ASN A 644 -12.79 6.74 21.42
CA ASN A 644 -12.23 6.51 20.09
C ASN A 644 -10.77 6.98 20.00
N ILE A 645 -10.47 8.14 20.59
CA ILE A 645 -9.11 8.71 20.65
C ILE A 645 -8.21 7.80 21.49
N TYR A 646 -8.71 7.36 22.64
CA TYR A 646 -8.00 6.44 23.53
C TYR A 646 -7.66 5.12 22.82
N ASN A 647 -8.62 4.54 22.09
CA ASN A 647 -8.41 3.32 21.30
C ASN A 647 -7.38 3.51 20.18
N ILE A 648 -7.38 4.66 19.49
CA ILE A 648 -6.36 4.98 18.49
C ILE A 648 -4.96 5.05 19.12
N ILE A 649 -4.83 5.69 20.29
CA ILE A 649 -3.57 5.83 21.00
C ILE A 649 -3.05 4.46 21.46
N ILE A 650 -3.88 3.65 22.13
CA ILE A 650 -3.51 2.30 22.57
C ILE A 650 -3.02 1.46 21.40
N ARG A 651 -3.79 1.43 20.30
CA ARG A 651 -3.42 0.67 19.11
C ARG A 651 -2.08 1.11 18.52
N LYS A 652 -1.82 2.43 18.46
CA LYS A 652 -0.53 2.95 18.00
C LYS A 652 0.62 2.52 18.91
N ILE A 653 0.39 2.51 20.22
CA ILE A 653 1.37 2.02 21.20
C ILE A 653 1.60 0.51 21.02
N GLU A 654 0.53 -0.28 20.89
CA GLU A 654 0.59 -1.73 20.69
C GLU A 654 1.37 -2.11 19.42
N MET A 655 1.08 -1.43 18.29
CA MET A 655 1.82 -1.65 17.05
C MET A 655 3.30 -1.34 17.22
N ASN A 656 3.65 -0.23 17.87
CA ASN A 656 5.06 0.06 18.17
C ASN A 656 5.66 -1.00 19.10
N PHE A 657 4.96 -1.46 20.13
CA PHE A 657 5.48 -2.51 21.03
C PHE A 657 5.72 -3.84 20.29
N ARG A 658 4.79 -4.24 19.41
CA ARG A 658 4.94 -5.41 18.54
C ARG A 658 6.15 -5.25 17.61
N LEU A 659 6.31 -4.08 16.99
CA LEU A 659 7.47 -3.79 16.16
C LEU A 659 8.78 -3.75 16.97
N MET A 660 8.78 -3.29 18.23
CA MET A 660 9.98 -3.35 19.07
C MET A 660 10.48 -4.78 19.21
N ARG A 661 9.55 -5.74 19.40
CA ARG A 661 9.88 -7.15 19.61
C ARG A 661 10.32 -7.88 18.33
N TYR A 662 9.72 -7.57 17.18
CA TYR A 662 9.89 -8.37 15.96
C TYR A 662 10.56 -7.64 14.79
N SER A 663 10.81 -6.32 14.88
CA SER A 663 11.47 -5.58 13.81
C SER A 663 12.99 -5.64 13.93
N TYR A 664 13.66 -5.95 12.81
CA TYR A 664 15.11 -5.85 12.68
C TYR A 664 15.63 -4.40 12.84
N TRP A 665 14.77 -3.38 12.64
CA TRP A 665 15.12 -1.98 12.88
C TRP A 665 15.23 -1.61 14.36
N SER A 666 14.59 -2.36 15.26
CA SER A 666 14.61 -2.10 16.70
C SER A 666 16.02 -2.18 17.28
N GLY A 667 16.77 -3.22 16.88
CA GLY A 667 18.17 -3.38 17.29
C GLY A 667 19.06 -2.25 16.78
N VAL A 668 18.89 -1.83 15.51
CA VAL A 668 19.60 -0.67 14.94
C VAL A 668 19.35 0.59 15.77
N LEU A 669 18.10 0.87 16.14
CA LEU A 669 17.73 2.03 16.95
C LEU A 669 18.35 1.97 18.35
N ILE A 670 18.22 0.84 19.05
CA ILE A 670 18.70 0.67 20.43
C ILE A 670 20.23 0.82 20.49
N VAL A 671 20.96 0.10 19.63
CA VAL A 671 22.43 0.17 19.60
C VAL A 671 22.91 1.57 19.22
N SER A 672 22.23 2.22 18.27
CA SER A 672 22.51 3.61 17.89
C SER A 672 22.34 4.59 19.06
N LEU A 673 21.20 4.53 19.75
CA LEU A 673 20.90 5.40 20.89
C LEU A 673 21.87 5.15 22.06
N PHE A 674 22.17 3.88 22.34
CA PHE A 674 23.12 3.49 23.38
C PHE A 674 24.53 4.01 23.06
N LEU A 675 25.01 3.82 21.84
CA LEU A 675 26.31 4.32 21.39
C LEU A 675 26.39 5.85 21.49
N MET A 676 25.36 6.57 21.04
CA MET A 676 25.32 8.03 21.19
C MET A 676 25.28 8.46 22.65
N LEU A 677 24.49 7.81 23.50
CA LEU A 677 24.43 8.08 24.94
C LEU A 677 25.84 7.97 25.55
N LEU A 678 26.58 6.91 25.23
CA LEU A 678 27.97 6.74 25.70
C LEU A 678 28.88 7.85 25.15
N MET A 679 28.80 8.16 23.87
CA MET A 679 29.56 9.25 23.24
C MET A 679 29.31 10.61 23.91
N PHE A 680 28.06 10.91 24.26
CA PHE A 680 27.68 12.15 24.95
C PHE A 680 28.03 12.13 26.45
N LYS A 681 27.86 11.00 27.14
CA LYS A 681 28.14 10.87 28.58
C LYS A 681 29.61 11.00 28.88
N PHE A 682 30.47 10.32 28.12
CA PHE A 682 31.91 10.29 28.37
C PHE A 682 32.64 11.52 27.80
N LYS A 683 31.91 12.50 27.22
CA LYS A 683 32.37 13.83 26.76
C LYS A 683 33.84 13.85 26.33
N LEU A 684 34.21 12.93 25.45
CA LEU A 684 35.55 12.91 24.91
C LEU A 684 35.77 14.22 24.13
N ASN A 685 36.97 14.80 24.18
CA ASN A 685 37.36 16.08 23.56
C ASN A 685 36.90 16.25 22.09
N PHE A 686 36.49 15.17 21.41
CA PHE A 686 35.93 15.18 20.07
C PHE A 686 34.63 16.00 19.94
N LEU A 687 33.70 15.99 20.91
CA LEU A 687 32.44 16.74 20.77
C LEU A 687 32.69 18.25 20.75
N ASP A 688 33.62 18.71 21.58
CA ASP A 688 34.06 20.11 21.58
C ASP A 688 34.80 20.45 20.29
N ASN A 689 35.56 19.50 19.74
CA ASN A 689 36.20 19.68 18.45
C ASN A 689 35.17 19.77 17.30
N ILE A 690 34.15 18.91 17.26
CA ILE A 690 33.05 18.99 16.28
C ILE A 690 32.31 20.32 16.44
N ARG A 691 32.02 20.74 17.68
CA ARG A 691 31.38 22.04 17.95
C ARG A 691 32.20 23.22 17.43
N LYS A 692 33.54 23.12 17.40
CA LYS A 692 34.42 24.15 16.83
C LYS A 692 34.55 24.06 15.30
N THR A 693 34.63 22.86 14.75
CA THR A 693 34.97 22.62 13.33
C THR A 693 33.76 22.50 12.41
N ALA A 694 32.65 21.93 12.90
CA ALA A 694 31.41 21.68 12.17
C ALA A 694 30.16 21.90 13.07
N PRO A 695 29.96 23.12 13.60
CA PRO A 695 28.87 23.43 14.52
C PRO A 695 27.48 23.23 13.89
N GLN A 696 27.32 23.54 12.61
CA GLN A 696 26.02 23.42 11.96
C GLN A 696 25.68 21.95 11.73
N THR A 697 26.64 21.12 11.31
CA THR A 697 26.51 19.67 11.19
C THR A 697 26.04 19.03 12.50
N LEU A 698 26.61 19.45 13.64
CA LEU A 698 26.15 19.00 14.96
C LEU A 698 24.69 19.40 15.23
N SER A 699 24.30 20.61 14.82
CA SER A 699 22.90 21.07 14.91
C SER A 699 21.96 20.24 14.04
N GLY A 700 22.42 19.84 12.84
CA GLY A 700 21.76 18.87 11.98
C GLY A 700 21.54 17.53 12.66
N CYS A 701 22.58 17.01 13.33
CA CYS A 701 22.44 15.77 14.10
C CYS A 701 21.39 15.90 15.22
N CYS A 702 21.42 17.00 15.99
CA CYS A 702 20.42 17.23 17.05
C CYS A 702 19.00 17.33 16.49
N ALA A 703 18.82 18.03 15.36
CA ALA A 703 17.53 18.14 14.67
C ALA A 703 17.03 16.79 14.16
N ALA A 704 17.91 15.97 13.57
CA ALA A 704 17.60 14.62 13.12
C ALA A 704 17.14 13.72 14.27
N LEU A 705 17.84 13.78 15.42
CA LEU A 705 17.49 13.00 16.61
C LEU A 705 16.15 13.41 17.21
N LEU A 706 15.87 14.71 17.29
CA LEU A 706 14.56 15.19 17.72
C LEU A 706 13.46 14.75 16.76
N GLY A 707 13.68 14.89 15.45
CA GLY A 707 12.74 14.44 14.43
C GLY A 707 12.48 12.93 14.50
N ALA A 708 13.52 12.13 14.72
CA ALA A 708 13.40 10.68 14.93
C ALA A 708 12.61 10.34 16.20
N ALA A 709 12.85 11.06 17.30
CA ALA A 709 12.10 10.90 18.53
C ALA A 709 10.61 11.24 18.33
N VAL A 710 10.31 12.35 17.64
CA VAL A 710 8.92 12.69 17.31
C VAL A 710 8.31 11.63 16.39
N ALA A 711 9.05 11.16 15.37
CA ALA A 711 8.59 10.12 14.44
C ALA A 711 8.23 8.81 15.15
N LEU A 712 8.99 8.44 16.20
CA LEU A 712 8.75 7.27 17.03
C LEU A 712 7.34 7.26 17.65
N PHE A 713 6.84 8.43 18.07
CA PHE A 713 5.56 8.55 18.76
C PHE A 713 4.40 8.92 17.84
N THR A 714 4.65 9.58 16.69
CA THR A 714 3.57 10.07 15.82
C THR A 714 3.17 9.09 14.71
N ASN A 715 4.08 8.21 14.28
CA ASN A 715 3.87 7.30 13.16
C ASN A 715 3.43 5.88 13.59
N ASP A 716 2.65 5.22 12.73
CA ASP A 716 2.15 3.85 12.99
C ASP A 716 3.28 2.81 13.08
N ALA A 717 4.38 3.00 12.33
CA ALA A 717 5.62 2.25 12.49
C ALA A 717 6.76 3.20 12.87
N GLY A 718 6.58 3.88 14.01
CA GLY A 718 7.50 4.90 14.50
C GLY A 718 8.92 4.39 14.70
N ILE A 719 9.10 3.16 15.15
CA ILE A 719 10.43 2.54 15.34
C ILE A 719 11.21 2.45 14.04
N VAL A 720 10.54 2.04 12.96
CA VAL A 720 11.15 1.90 11.63
C VAL A 720 11.62 3.26 11.11
N ALA A 721 10.75 4.27 11.22
CA ALA A 721 11.05 5.65 10.86
C ALA A 721 12.19 6.25 11.71
N ALA A 722 12.15 6.04 13.03
CA ALA A 722 13.16 6.55 13.94
C ALA A 722 14.52 5.88 13.71
N ALA A 723 14.56 4.56 13.53
CA ALA A 723 15.79 3.81 13.27
C ALA A 723 16.49 4.31 11.99
N THR A 724 15.74 4.43 10.90
CA THR A 724 16.29 4.90 9.61
C THR A 724 16.74 6.36 9.66
N ALA A 725 16.06 7.22 10.42
CA ALA A 725 16.48 8.60 10.64
C ALA A 725 17.78 8.72 11.48
N VAL A 726 17.91 7.91 12.54
CA VAL A 726 19.03 7.95 13.49
C VAL A 726 20.36 7.47 12.89
N ILE A 727 20.34 6.65 11.83
CA ILE A 727 21.54 6.22 11.10
C ILE A 727 22.42 7.42 10.72
N TYR A 728 21.82 8.47 10.17
CA TYR A 728 22.55 9.66 9.70
C TYR A 728 23.36 10.37 10.80
N PRO A 729 22.76 10.84 11.92
CA PRO A 729 23.52 11.48 12.98
C PRO A 729 24.57 10.58 13.62
N VAL A 730 24.26 9.29 13.84
CA VAL A 730 25.20 8.35 14.47
C VAL A 730 26.44 8.16 13.61
N PHE A 731 26.28 7.81 12.33
CA PHE A 731 27.41 7.58 11.43
C PHE A 731 28.17 8.87 11.10
N CYS A 732 27.51 10.03 11.13
CA CYS A 732 28.19 11.32 11.03
C CYS A 732 29.14 11.53 12.21
N LEU A 733 28.64 11.36 13.44
CA LEU A 733 29.44 11.53 14.65
C LEU A 733 30.59 10.51 14.73
N LEU A 734 30.33 9.25 14.35
CA LEU A 734 31.36 8.21 14.28
C LEU A 734 32.45 8.55 13.25
N SER A 735 32.06 9.02 12.06
CA SER A 735 33.01 9.40 11.00
C SER A 735 33.92 10.55 11.46
N LEU A 736 33.34 11.58 12.08
CA LEU A 736 34.08 12.73 12.59
C LEU A 736 35.01 12.36 13.76
N ASN A 737 34.54 11.51 14.68
CA ASN A 737 35.35 11.01 15.79
C ASN A 737 36.56 10.19 15.28
N LEU A 738 36.33 9.28 14.34
CA LEU A 738 37.38 8.40 13.81
C LEU A 738 38.48 9.17 13.07
N LEU A 739 38.12 10.22 12.34
CA LEU A 739 39.08 11.10 11.66
C LEU A 739 39.87 11.97 12.64
N HIS A 740 39.27 12.41 13.74
CA HIS A 740 39.98 13.14 14.79
C HIS A 740 41.04 12.27 15.47
N LEU A 741 40.72 11.01 15.77
CA LEU A 741 41.67 10.03 16.32
C LEU A 741 42.88 9.78 15.40
N LYS A 742 42.75 10.01 14.08
CA LYS A 742 43.88 9.89 13.13
C LYS A 742 44.89 11.02 13.31
N ASN A 743 44.43 12.24 13.61
CA ASN A 743 45.29 13.41 13.72
C ASN A 743 46.06 13.44 15.06
N ASN A 744 45.45 13.02 16.17
CA ASN A 744 46.10 13.02 17.49
C ASN A 744 47.24 11.99 17.63
N ASN A 745 47.17 10.86 16.92
CA ASN A 745 48.23 9.85 16.93
C ASN A 745 49.48 10.22 16.11
N CYS A 746 49.42 11.27 15.27
CA CYS A 746 50.58 11.79 14.55
C CYS A 746 51.36 12.84 15.37
N THR A 747 50.73 13.49 16.33
CA THR A 747 51.36 14.52 17.18
C THR A 747 52.07 13.96 18.41
N THR A 748 51.75 12.74 18.85
CA THR A 748 52.38 12.09 20.02
C THR A 748 53.70 11.38 19.71
N GLY A 749 54.16 11.38 18.46
CA GLY A 749 55.45 10.80 18.05
C GLY A 749 56.67 11.73 18.15
N LYS A 750 56.53 12.95 18.69
CA LYS A 750 57.61 13.95 18.78
C LYS A 750 58.12 14.26 20.19
N TYR A 751 57.65 13.53 21.20
CA TYR A 751 58.25 13.54 22.53
C TYR A 751 58.44 12.10 23.00
N LYS A 752 59.53 11.49 22.53
CA LYS A 752 60.26 10.44 23.22
C LYS A 752 61.74 10.76 23.11
#